data_AF-A0AAV8ACE6-F1
#
_entry.id   AF-A0AAV8ACE6-F1
#
_cell.length_a   1.000
_cell.length_b   1.000
_cell.length_c   1.000
_cell.angle_alpha   90.00
_cell.angle_beta   90.00
_cell.angle_gamma   90.00
#
_symmetry.space_group_name_H-M   'P 1'
#
loop_
_entity.id
_entity.type
_entity.pdbx_description
1 polymer ?
#
loop_
_entity_poly.entity_id
_entity_poly.type
_entity_poly.pdbx_seq_one_letter_code
_entity_poly.pdbx_strand_id
1 'polypeptide(L)'
;MNYKTLLEQLESLDKKLEDKPTLNNLTHDQSIDDLLLELEIKKKEENEENYSSQSNDYIITTTLTNISTSPKSFLSKTSTFPDLLSFETPLSSTKVTQSKSHQINLEFENTDFDSLLNQLEDPENFNSTNKTTNPNRNTNTNTNTNTHKNTNTNTNLKTFQNSNNSPKKENNNNSSTHFNDDLDSLLQQYGFSSNIKKSHSINNQLNNVILENSTNSANFSSSTLNSQFSQLDSLPYISKQVQNKNELEKENQKNSEEIDFEKEPDFDNLPNFNKPFHEANQYLTCGKRLWKKGKISQVKPETDLHEIIRRSNDGDVIQIYPGSYHLSVKLSKSLYIVGIGDSPNDIILNTISSGSPIFEINTSYLILENLKLVSQKNDPTILLTKGELLVEHCQISSQGDCGILAYGDESKAIIYASQFMNCNKVALLFCSGSTGVVSHCIFQPSNQSDLEISGKGTSPKILNSEFNNGIICHDCSAPLIKNCKITSLNSSGIIVMTKSNPKIYQNLFINCKNYLLLITNSGKGEIMNNKLVDNFQFDNLALILIDGFQTIPYLEKNLLTFEKNINNENQSSSNKNNNKNDDDDDDENTVNGLNISKNTKRRKQDLENEIEKEKCNGIWIKNNSKPIIKLNQIYKMNGHGIIISNQSTCKIESNKIKNCNQSGIVISRSNSLVLNNEIIGSLLNGIELIDNCTSTLKENKVMRNTHSGLLITNGSKAKIIANEICNNGISNVYISDESTKPKLKSNQIHNSLGNGIIFTNKSSGILTENKIYQNTEHGCYIDKGSHPRIISNDFEHCKSISLLVRDQSTCPVIMKNNFKKNNDISLLITDHANGTFVENTFIKGNGSAICVTNGAHGQIRKNIIKEHPQTSIIIENASPRIEQNQIFDSNTVAIYVNNDAENCQTKIIENKIHHSVNAAIEINSGNDTIERNFISFSHGFGILILGKKTNPRIIMNEISQNKRAAILINKFSDPYIIGNHIFRGKGPGISSVKGAKGKVEQNRILNNEGGAFNIFPGSKTKIGKNLLY
;
A
#
# COMPACT_ATOMS: atom_id res chain seq x y z
N MET A 1 -6.14 -49.00 -6.23
CA MET A 1 -7.13 -48.37 -7.14
C MET A 1 -6.37 -47.61 -8.21
N ASN A 2 -6.91 -47.50 -9.43
CA ASN A 2 -6.18 -46.95 -10.57
C ASN A 2 -6.31 -45.40 -10.62
N TYR A 3 -5.18 -44.70 -10.71
CA TYR A 3 -5.06 -43.24 -10.66
C TYR A 3 -5.97 -42.53 -11.69
N LYS A 4 -6.08 -43.11 -12.89
CA LYS A 4 -6.90 -42.58 -13.99
C LYS A 4 -8.38 -42.42 -13.62
N THR A 5 -8.93 -43.36 -12.86
CA THR A 5 -10.36 -43.37 -12.47
C THR A 5 -10.69 -42.27 -11.46
N LEU A 6 -9.73 -41.84 -10.64
CA LEU A 6 -9.93 -40.75 -9.68
C LEU A 6 -9.93 -39.39 -10.39
N LEU A 7 -9.07 -39.21 -11.39
CA LEU A 7 -9.03 -37.99 -12.21
C LEU A 7 -10.34 -37.80 -13.00
N GLU A 8 -10.80 -38.85 -13.67
CA GLU A 8 -12.07 -38.86 -14.43
C GLU A 8 -13.29 -38.54 -13.54
N GLN A 9 -13.25 -38.94 -12.26
CA GLN A 9 -14.30 -38.62 -11.28
C GLN A 9 -14.26 -37.15 -10.82
N LEU A 10 -13.06 -36.58 -10.62
CA LEU A 10 -12.90 -35.18 -10.22
C LEU A 10 -13.24 -34.20 -11.36
N GLU A 11 -12.75 -34.47 -12.58
CA GLU A 11 -13.10 -33.68 -13.76
C GLU A 11 -14.61 -33.79 -14.09
N SER A 12 -15.23 -34.95 -13.86
CA SER A 12 -16.69 -35.09 -13.95
C SER A 12 -17.45 -34.31 -12.87
N LEU A 13 -16.83 -34.02 -11.72
CA LEU A 13 -17.48 -33.28 -10.64
C LEU A 13 -17.49 -31.78 -10.94
N ASP A 14 -16.36 -31.26 -11.40
CA ASP A 14 -16.17 -29.86 -11.76
C ASP A 14 -17.12 -29.44 -12.90
N LYS A 15 -17.17 -30.25 -13.97
CA LYS A 15 -18.11 -30.04 -15.09
C LYS A 15 -19.59 -30.09 -14.70
N LYS A 16 -19.94 -30.84 -13.64
CA LYS A 16 -21.33 -30.89 -13.12
C LYS A 16 -21.70 -29.69 -12.24
N LEU A 17 -20.72 -28.89 -11.83
CA LEU A 17 -20.92 -27.66 -11.05
C LEU A 17 -21.10 -26.44 -11.98
N GLU A 18 -20.46 -26.42 -13.16
CA GLU A 18 -20.63 -25.35 -14.14
C GLU A 18 -22.04 -25.32 -14.79
N ASP A 19 -22.65 -26.48 -15.02
CA ASP A 19 -23.91 -26.62 -15.78
C ASP A 19 -25.22 -26.29 -15.01
N LYS A 20 -25.16 -25.63 -13.83
CA LYS A 20 -26.35 -25.31 -13.01
C LYS A 20 -26.49 -23.82 -12.67
N PRO A 21 -27.32 -23.05 -13.40
CA PRO A 21 -27.54 -21.64 -13.13
C PRO A 21 -28.58 -21.38 -12.02
N THR A 22 -28.40 -21.98 -10.83
CA THR A 22 -29.00 -21.52 -9.55
C THR A 22 -28.47 -22.33 -8.36
N LEU A 23 -27.47 -21.80 -7.64
CA LEU A 23 -27.38 -21.96 -6.18
C LEU A 23 -26.45 -20.88 -5.57
N ASN A 24 -27.04 -19.81 -5.05
CA ASN A 24 -26.33 -18.93 -4.11
C ASN A 24 -26.24 -19.63 -2.75
N ASN A 25 -25.15 -19.34 -2.00
CA ASN A 25 -24.80 -19.88 -0.68
C ASN A 25 -24.09 -21.24 -0.68
N LEU A 26 -22.85 -21.27 -1.19
CA LEU A 26 -21.74 -22.02 -0.58
C LEU A 26 -20.49 -21.12 -0.63
N THR A 27 -19.70 -21.13 0.43
CA THR A 27 -18.40 -20.44 0.46
C THR A 27 -17.46 -21.11 -0.54
N HIS A 28 -16.94 -20.34 -1.51
CA HIS A 28 -15.87 -20.78 -2.38
C HIS A 28 -14.64 -21.09 -1.52
N ASP A 29 -14.40 -22.38 -1.29
CA ASP A 29 -13.37 -22.85 -0.37
C ASP A 29 -12.03 -22.97 -1.09
N GLN A 30 -10.97 -22.56 -0.41
CA GLN A 30 -9.62 -22.46 -1.01
C GLN A 30 -8.96 -23.84 -1.26
N SER A 31 -9.63 -24.93 -0.93
CA SER A 31 -9.06 -26.28 -0.85
C SER A 31 -8.85 -26.98 -2.20
N ILE A 32 -9.66 -26.69 -3.22
CA ILE A 32 -9.57 -27.37 -4.52
C ILE A 32 -8.36 -26.89 -5.32
N ASP A 33 -8.13 -25.57 -5.38
CA ASP A 33 -6.95 -24.99 -6.04
C ASP A 33 -5.63 -25.44 -5.39
N ASP A 34 -5.59 -25.50 -4.05
CA ASP A 34 -4.41 -25.97 -3.31
C ASP A 34 -4.16 -27.48 -3.53
N LEU A 35 -5.22 -28.30 -3.64
CA LEU A 35 -5.12 -29.73 -3.98
C LEU A 35 -4.65 -29.96 -5.43
N LEU A 36 -5.15 -29.18 -6.39
CA LEU A 36 -4.70 -29.25 -7.79
C LEU A 36 -3.21 -28.87 -7.90
N LEU A 37 -2.76 -27.88 -7.14
CA LEU A 37 -1.34 -27.49 -7.08
C LEU A 37 -0.46 -28.57 -6.44
N GLU A 38 -0.91 -29.25 -5.37
CA GLU A 38 -0.19 -30.40 -4.81
C GLU A 38 -0.11 -31.58 -5.79
N LEU A 39 -1.16 -31.82 -6.58
CA LEU A 39 -1.19 -32.86 -7.60
C LEU A 39 -0.27 -32.54 -8.79
N GLU A 40 -0.19 -31.28 -9.24
CA GLU A 40 0.78 -30.84 -10.26
C GLU A 40 2.24 -30.99 -9.80
N ILE A 41 2.52 -30.76 -8.51
CA ILE A 41 3.85 -30.94 -7.93
C ILE A 41 4.25 -32.42 -7.98
N LYS A 42 3.41 -33.32 -7.48
CA LYS A 42 3.67 -34.78 -7.53
C LYS A 42 3.82 -35.32 -8.95
N LYS A 43 3.03 -34.79 -9.89
CA LYS A 43 3.11 -35.15 -11.32
C LYS A 43 4.45 -34.76 -11.96
N LYS A 44 5.22 -33.83 -11.39
CA LYS A 44 6.60 -33.54 -11.85
C LYS A 44 7.62 -34.47 -11.19
N GLU A 45 7.44 -34.81 -9.93
CA GLU A 45 8.33 -35.73 -9.19
C GLU A 45 8.32 -37.15 -9.81
N GLU A 46 7.15 -37.70 -10.18
CA GLU A 46 7.06 -39.01 -10.85
C GLU A 46 7.62 -39.05 -12.30
N ASN A 47 7.75 -37.90 -12.96
CA ASN A 47 8.30 -37.81 -14.31
C ASN A 47 9.84 -37.70 -14.33
N GLU A 48 10.48 -37.27 -13.25
CA GLU A 48 11.95 -37.19 -13.16
C GLU A 48 12.59 -38.55 -12.81
N GLU A 49 11.89 -39.44 -12.07
CA GLU A 49 12.41 -40.80 -11.80
C GLU A 49 12.50 -41.68 -13.07
N ASN A 50 11.62 -41.45 -14.05
CA ASN A 50 11.52 -42.27 -15.27
C ASN A 50 12.55 -41.93 -16.39
N TYR A 51 13.40 -40.91 -16.23
CA TYR A 51 14.43 -40.55 -17.22
C TYR A 51 15.86 -41.02 -16.86
N SER A 52 16.03 -41.78 -15.77
CA SER A 52 17.34 -42.23 -15.29
C SER A 52 17.86 -43.56 -15.87
N SER A 53 17.20 -44.11 -16.91
CA SER A 53 17.55 -45.43 -17.47
C SER A 53 17.50 -45.54 -19.01
N GLN A 54 18.22 -44.68 -19.73
CA GLN A 54 18.75 -45.05 -21.05
C GLN A 54 20.00 -44.25 -21.44
N SER A 55 21.03 -44.98 -21.87
CA SER A 55 22.31 -44.47 -22.38
C SER A 55 22.18 -43.86 -23.78
N ASN A 56 23.03 -42.89 -24.11
CA ASN A 56 23.60 -42.79 -25.45
C ASN A 56 24.92 -41.99 -25.47
N ASP A 57 25.99 -42.64 -25.90
CA ASP A 57 27.13 -41.96 -26.54
C ASP A 57 26.66 -41.37 -27.87
N TYR A 58 26.99 -40.11 -28.16
CA TYR A 58 27.14 -39.67 -29.55
C TYR A 58 28.18 -38.56 -29.70
N ILE A 59 29.21 -38.86 -30.48
CA ILE A 59 30.22 -37.91 -30.98
C ILE A 59 29.62 -37.19 -32.18
N ILE A 60 29.57 -35.86 -32.17
CA ILE A 60 29.50 -35.06 -33.41
C ILE A 60 30.51 -33.90 -33.38
N THR A 61 31.20 -33.79 -34.50
CA THR A 61 32.29 -32.89 -34.86
C THR A 61 31.90 -31.43 -35.08
N THR A 62 32.82 -30.54 -34.69
CA THR A 62 33.27 -29.30 -35.33
C THR A 62 32.40 -28.61 -36.40
N THR A 63 32.04 -27.35 -36.15
CA THR A 63 32.06 -26.28 -37.18
C THR A 63 32.63 -24.98 -36.62
N LEU A 64 33.69 -24.48 -37.25
CA LEU A 64 34.28 -23.16 -37.04
C LEU A 64 33.69 -22.15 -38.04
N THR A 65 33.27 -20.98 -37.57
CA THR A 65 33.17 -19.76 -38.40
C THR A 65 33.61 -18.54 -37.60
N ASN A 66 34.62 -17.84 -38.10
CA ASN A 66 35.19 -16.61 -37.54
C ASN A 66 34.33 -15.37 -37.86
N ILE A 67 34.49 -14.32 -37.04
CA ILE A 67 34.59 -12.87 -37.37
C ILE A 67 34.81 -12.17 -36.01
N SER A 68 36.05 -12.00 -35.54
CA SER A 68 36.90 -10.82 -35.71
C SER A 68 36.26 -9.48 -35.29
N THR A 69 36.73 -8.89 -34.19
CA THR A 69 37.66 -7.73 -34.18
C THR A 69 38.06 -7.35 -32.76
N SER A 70 39.36 -7.25 -32.50
CA SER A 70 39.92 -6.43 -31.41
C SER A 70 40.57 -5.17 -32.01
N PRO A 71 40.87 -4.14 -31.20
CA PRO A 71 42.30 -3.96 -30.91
C PRO A 71 42.65 -3.38 -29.52
N LYS A 72 43.83 -3.77 -29.02
CA LYS A 72 44.92 -2.95 -28.38
C LYS A 72 44.56 -1.88 -27.31
N SER A 73 45.33 -1.63 -26.26
CA SER A 73 46.59 -2.20 -25.72
C SER A 73 47.01 -1.35 -24.50
N PHE A 74 47.74 -1.89 -23.51
CA PHE A 74 48.87 -1.19 -22.87
C PHE A 74 49.78 -2.16 -22.10
N LEU A 75 51.10 -1.91 -22.12
CA LEU A 75 52.15 -2.74 -21.51
C LEU A 75 52.63 -2.20 -20.16
N SER A 76 53.14 -3.08 -19.28
CA SER A 76 54.55 -3.07 -18.83
C SER A 76 54.88 -4.35 -18.03
N LYS A 77 55.92 -5.11 -18.46
CA LYS A 77 57.27 -5.27 -17.82
C LYS A 77 57.23 -5.93 -16.43
N THR A 78 58.09 -6.87 -16.01
CA THR A 78 59.23 -7.69 -16.54
C THR A 78 59.46 -8.78 -15.46
N SER A 79 59.93 -10.02 -15.68
CA SER A 79 61.32 -10.36 -16.02
C SER A 79 61.55 -11.90 -16.13
N THR A 80 62.28 -12.31 -17.18
CA THR A 80 63.38 -13.31 -17.23
C THR A 80 63.23 -14.76 -16.73
N PHE A 81 63.19 -15.65 -17.73
CA PHE A 81 63.76 -17.01 -17.87
C PHE A 81 65.24 -17.14 -17.39
N PRO A 82 65.84 -18.33 -17.17
CA PRO A 82 66.01 -19.40 -18.20
C PRO A 82 65.90 -20.89 -17.70
N ASP A 83 65.36 -21.81 -18.51
CA ASP A 83 66.07 -22.86 -19.29
C ASP A 83 66.22 -24.21 -18.54
N LEU A 84 66.34 -25.42 -19.15
CA LEU A 84 66.43 -25.92 -20.54
C LEU A 84 65.98 -27.42 -20.55
N LEU A 85 65.51 -27.93 -21.70
CA LEU A 85 65.67 -29.33 -22.21
C LEU A 85 65.09 -30.54 -21.40
N SER A 86 64.78 -31.72 -21.96
CA SER A 86 64.34 -32.22 -23.30
C SER A 86 64.26 -33.77 -23.24
N PHE A 87 63.73 -34.43 -24.29
CA PHE A 87 63.79 -35.90 -24.54
C PHE A 87 62.97 -36.80 -23.57
N GLU A 88 62.41 -37.95 -23.97
CA GLU A 88 62.03 -38.47 -25.29
C GLU A 88 60.90 -39.51 -25.11
N THR A 89 60.13 -39.77 -26.17
CA THR A 89 59.29 -40.99 -26.33
C THR A 89 60.19 -42.11 -26.89
N PRO A 90 59.90 -43.44 -26.81
CA PRO A 90 58.63 -44.03 -27.30
C PRO A 90 58.20 -45.44 -26.80
N LEU A 91 57.09 -45.96 -27.38
CA LEU A 91 56.79 -47.38 -27.72
C LEU A 91 56.87 -48.46 -26.59
N SER A 92 55.98 -49.46 -26.46
CA SER A 92 55.18 -50.17 -27.47
C SER A 92 54.06 -51.04 -26.86
N SER A 93 52.93 -51.06 -27.58
CA SER A 93 51.95 -52.14 -27.82
C SER A 93 52.21 -53.60 -27.36
N THR A 94 51.16 -54.27 -26.85
CA THR A 94 50.81 -55.66 -27.28
C THR A 94 49.33 -56.07 -27.10
N LYS A 95 48.70 -56.40 -28.23
CA LYS A 95 47.71 -57.48 -28.53
C LYS A 95 46.57 -57.89 -27.55
N VAL A 96 45.38 -57.45 -27.99
CA VAL A 96 44.04 -58.07 -28.08
C VAL A 96 43.88 -59.61 -27.97
N THR A 97 42.65 -60.01 -27.58
CA THR A 97 41.91 -61.29 -27.76
C THR A 97 42.12 -62.46 -26.77
N GLN A 98 41.07 -62.82 -26.01
CA GLN A 98 40.09 -63.86 -26.41
C GLN A 98 38.85 -63.84 -25.48
N SER A 99 37.85 -64.70 -25.75
CA SER A 99 36.45 -64.51 -25.33
C SER A 99 35.74 -65.81 -24.88
N LYS A 100 34.59 -65.64 -24.21
CA LYS A 100 33.51 -66.62 -23.93
C LYS A 100 33.70 -67.61 -22.75
N SER A 101 32.72 -67.56 -21.84
CA SER A 101 31.73 -68.65 -21.68
C SER A 101 30.52 -68.19 -20.86
N HIS A 102 29.30 -68.39 -21.38
CA HIS A 102 28.09 -68.46 -20.56
C HIS A 102 28.03 -69.81 -19.83
N GLN A 103 27.43 -69.86 -18.62
CA GLN A 103 26.28 -70.75 -18.43
C GLN A 103 25.43 -70.35 -17.21
N ILE A 104 24.19 -70.86 -17.23
CA ILE A 104 23.04 -70.54 -16.38
C ILE A 104 22.86 -71.67 -15.36
N ASN A 105 22.32 -71.38 -14.16
CA ASN A 105 21.24 -72.20 -13.58
C ASN A 105 20.48 -71.48 -12.46
N LEU A 106 19.22 -71.89 -12.32
CA LEU A 106 18.17 -71.38 -11.43
C LEU A 106 17.98 -72.30 -10.22
N GLU A 107 17.37 -71.76 -9.16
CA GLU A 107 16.52 -72.36 -8.09
C GLU A 107 16.59 -71.39 -6.87
N PHE A 108 15.55 -71.08 -6.10
CA PHE A 108 14.43 -71.90 -5.59
C PHE A 108 13.08 -71.17 -5.54
N GLU A 109 12.01 -71.97 -5.42
CA GLU A 109 10.63 -71.57 -5.08
C GLU A 109 10.27 -71.94 -3.62
N ASN A 110 9.29 -71.21 -3.03
CA ASN A 110 8.26 -71.65 -2.06
C ASN A 110 8.69 -72.33 -0.73
N THR A 111 7.92 -72.34 0.37
CA THR A 111 6.90 -71.48 1.02
C THR A 111 6.73 -72.08 2.42
N ASP A 112 6.32 -71.32 3.44
CA ASP A 112 5.64 -71.95 4.59
C ASP A 112 4.64 -71.00 5.25
N PHE A 113 3.57 -71.60 5.79
CA PHE A 113 2.34 -70.94 6.25
C PHE A 113 1.84 -71.73 7.46
N ASP A 114 1.72 -71.11 8.64
CA ASP A 114 0.60 -71.36 9.58
C ASP A 114 0.75 -70.68 10.94
N SER A 115 -0.34 -70.02 11.35
CA SER A 115 -0.89 -70.11 12.71
C SER A 115 -2.30 -69.53 12.68
N LEU A 116 -3.31 -70.41 12.71
CA LEU A 116 -4.72 -70.05 12.57
C LEU A 116 -5.48 -70.33 13.88
N LEU A 117 -6.22 -69.31 14.33
CA LEU A 117 -7.53 -69.36 15.01
C LEU A 117 -7.75 -70.17 16.32
N ASN A 118 -8.30 -69.47 17.32
CA ASN A 118 -9.42 -69.95 18.17
C ASN A 118 -10.24 -68.72 18.61
N GLN A 119 -11.54 -68.65 18.28
CA GLN A 119 -12.69 -68.76 19.21
C GLN A 119 -12.86 -67.54 20.16
N LEU A 120 -14.04 -66.92 20.38
CA LEU A 120 -15.46 -67.20 20.04
C LEU A 120 -16.31 -65.90 20.19
N GLU A 121 -17.58 -65.93 19.74
CA GLU A 121 -18.74 -65.10 20.20
C GLU A 121 -18.87 -63.58 19.86
N ASP A 122 -19.71 -63.28 18.86
CA ASP A 122 -20.85 -62.33 18.91
C ASP A 122 -22.07 -63.07 19.54
N PRO A 123 -23.23 -62.47 19.97
CA PRO A 123 -23.89 -61.24 19.43
C PRO A 123 -24.69 -60.37 20.47
N GLU A 124 -25.64 -59.57 19.96
CA GLU A 124 -26.81 -58.88 20.61
C GLU A 124 -26.65 -57.39 21.01
N ASN A 125 -27.63 -56.47 20.81
CA ASN A 125 -28.82 -56.47 19.93
C ASN A 125 -29.43 -55.05 19.74
N PHE A 126 -30.04 -54.82 18.56
CA PHE A 126 -31.27 -54.04 18.29
C PHE A 126 -31.42 -52.50 18.48
N ASN A 127 -31.63 -51.85 17.32
CA ASN A 127 -32.82 -51.05 16.93
C ASN A 127 -33.18 -49.66 17.54
N SER A 128 -33.05 -48.67 16.66
CA SER A 128 -34.13 -47.76 16.17
C SER A 128 -34.86 -46.77 17.10
N THR A 129 -34.91 -45.50 16.70
CA THR A 129 -36.12 -44.76 16.20
C THR A 129 -35.77 -43.28 15.97
N ASN A 130 -35.94 -42.72 14.77
CA ASN A 130 -37.16 -42.07 14.26
C ASN A 130 -37.78 -40.98 15.17
N LYS A 131 -37.58 -39.69 14.82
CA LYS A 131 -38.65 -38.90 14.15
C LYS A 131 -38.24 -37.48 13.73
N THR A 132 -38.69 -37.13 12.53
CA THR A 132 -38.86 -35.78 11.95
C THR A 132 -39.96 -34.98 12.66
N THR A 133 -39.85 -33.63 12.70
CA THR A 133 -40.92 -32.69 12.28
C THR A 133 -40.44 -31.23 12.25
N ASN A 134 -40.53 -30.60 11.08
CA ASN A 134 -40.94 -29.19 10.89
C ASN A 134 -42.50 -29.19 10.74
N PRO A 135 -43.29 -28.08 10.70
CA PRO A 135 -42.92 -26.72 10.23
C PRO A 135 -43.66 -25.48 10.86
N ASN A 136 -43.35 -24.28 10.33
CA ASN A 136 -44.22 -23.08 10.15
C ASN A 136 -44.92 -22.38 11.35
N ARG A 137 -44.65 -21.06 11.55
CA ARG A 137 -45.53 -19.96 11.06
C ARG A 137 -45.01 -18.54 11.34
N ASN A 138 -45.49 -17.59 10.52
CA ASN A 138 -45.34 -16.13 10.62
C ASN A 138 -46.01 -15.53 11.88
N THR A 139 -45.60 -14.32 12.30
CA THR A 139 -46.40 -13.07 12.10
C THR A 139 -45.64 -11.78 12.48
N ASN A 140 -45.98 -10.68 11.80
CA ASN A 140 -45.64 -9.30 12.19
C ASN A 140 -46.30 -8.91 13.54
N THR A 141 -45.74 -7.95 14.28
CA THR A 141 -46.19 -6.52 14.31
C THR A 141 -45.62 -5.72 15.50
N ASN A 142 -45.10 -4.54 15.19
CA ASN A 142 -45.25 -3.24 15.87
C ASN A 142 -45.11 -3.02 17.40
N THR A 143 -44.46 -1.87 17.65
CA THR A 143 -44.76 -0.80 18.63
C THR A 143 -44.34 -0.89 20.11
N ASN A 144 -43.54 0.13 20.44
CA ASN A 144 -43.72 1.07 21.56
C ASN A 144 -43.18 0.78 22.98
N THR A 145 -42.16 1.58 23.29
CA THR A 145 -42.07 2.49 24.46
C THR A 145 -41.72 1.97 25.86
N ASN A 146 -40.87 2.80 26.50
CA ASN A 146 -40.87 3.19 27.90
C ASN A 146 -40.18 2.33 28.97
N THR A 147 -38.99 2.82 29.36
CA THR A 147 -38.62 3.23 30.73
C THR A 147 -38.99 2.32 31.91
N HIS A 148 -37.98 1.71 32.53
CA HIS A 148 -37.39 2.12 33.83
C HIS A 148 -36.10 1.29 34.03
N LYS A 149 -34.96 1.86 34.47
CA LYS A 149 -34.58 2.35 35.81
C LYS A 149 -34.61 1.29 36.91
N ASN A 150 -33.56 1.33 37.74
CA ASN A 150 -33.36 0.64 39.02
C ASN A 150 -33.13 -0.88 38.94
N THR A 151 -32.35 -1.54 39.81
CA THR A 151 -31.21 -1.17 40.70
C THR A 151 -30.77 -2.45 41.40
N ASN A 152 -29.49 -2.55 41.80
CA ASN A 152 -29.05 -3.31 42.99
C ASN A 152 -29.27 -4.84 42.96
N THR A 153 -28.62 -5.69 43.76
CA THR A 153 -27.38 -5.69 44.58
C THR A 153 -27.20 -7.14 45.07
N ASN A 154 -25.97 -7.57 45.40
CA ASN A 154 -25.69 -8.58 46.44
C ASN A 154 -26.21 -10.02 46.15
N THR A 155 -25.87 -11.14 46.84
CA THR A 155 -24.79 -11.66 47.74
C THR A 155 -25.06 -13.19 47.88
N ASN A 156 -24.26 -14.13 48.41
CA ASN A 156 -22.86 -14.27 48.86
C ASN A 156 -22.58 -15.79 49.09
N LEU A 157 -21.33 -16.18 49.46
CA LEU A 157 -20.96 -17.48 50.11
C LEU A 157 -21.00 -18.73 49.17
N LYS A 158 -20.28 -19.86 49.33
CA LYS A 158 -19.26 -20.44 50.26
C LYS A 158 -18.67 -21.73 49.58
N THR A 159 -17.59 -22.44 49.95
CA THR A 159 -16.56 -22.39 51.03
C THR A 159 -15.26 -23.13 50.60
N PHE A 160 -14.08 -22.60 50.98
CA PHE A 160 -12.90 -23.28 51.56
C PHE A 160 -12.59 -24.80 51.35
N GLN A 161 -11.34 -25.11 50.96
CA GLN A 161 -10.20 -25.55 51.82
C GLN A 161 -8.92 -25.67 50.93
N ASN A 162 -7.79 -25.00 51.24
CA ASN A 162 -6.65 -25.39 52.11
C ASN A 162 -5.87 -26.65 51.62
N SER A 163 -4.53 -26.72 51.60
CA SER A 163 -3.50 -25.89 52.29
C SER A 163 -2.05 -26.04 51.74
N ASN A 164 -1.21 -25.03 52.05
CA ASN A 164 0.20 -25.10 52.53
C ASN A 164 1.29 -25.81 51.67
N ASN A 165 2.50 -25.28 51.39
CA ASN A 165 3.42 -24.56 52.29
C ASN A 165 4.66 -24.00 51.55
N SER A 166 5.24 -22.92 52.06
CA SER A 166 6.55 -22.36 51.68
C SER A 166 7.39 -22.05 52.93
N PRO A 167 8.73 -22.02 52.85
CA PRO A 167 9.53 -21.07 53.62
C PRO A 167 10.42 -20.21 52.69
N LYS A 168 10.31 -18.87 52.74
CA LYS A 168 11.22 -17.93 53.44
C LYS A 168 12.70 -18.06 53.00
N LYS A 169 13.19 -17.13 52.18
CA LYS A 169 13.72 -15.77 52.50
C LYS A 169 15.13 -15.80 53.13
N GLU A 170 16.11 -15.22 52.44
CA GLU A 170 17.02 -14.21 53.01
C GLU A 170 17.71 -13.36 51.93
N ASN A 171 18.13 -12.15 52.30
CA ASN A 171 18.75 -11.16 51.41
C ASN A 171 20.27 -11.36 51.35
N ASN A 172 20.91 -10.96 50.24
CA ASN A 172 22.12 -10.13 50.32
C ASN A 172 22.41 -9.40 49.00
N ASN A 173 22.82 -8.13 49.13
CA ASN A 173 23.34 -7.35 48.01
C ASN A 173 24.76 -7.82 47.67
N ASN A 174 25.12 -7.85 46.37
CA ASN A 174 26.38 -7.29 45.90
C ASN A 174 26.43 -7.15 44.37
N SER A 175 27.30 -6.25 43.92
CA SER A 175 27.46 -5.77 42.55
C SER A 175 28.08 -6.79 41.59
N SER A 176 27.70 -6.70 40.31
CA SER A 176 28.66 -6.74 39.19
C SER A 176 28.00 -6.35 37.86
N THR A 177 28.24 -5.12 37.44
CA THR A 177 28.22 -4.73 36.03
C THR A 177 29.40 -5.41 35.31
N HIS A 178 29.16 -6.35 34.39
CA HIS A 178 30.06 -6.77 33.31
C HIS A 178 29.41 -7.94 32.53
N PHE A 179 28.73 -7.65 31.42
CA PHE A 179 28.29 -8.70 30.46
C PHE A 179 27.97 -8.15 29.04
N ASN A 180 28.57 -7.04 28.62
CA ASN A 180 28.37 -6.45 27.29
C ASN A 180 29.67 -6.17 26.50
N ASP A 181 30.85 -6.49 27.05
CA ASP A 181 32.15 -6.21 26.40
C ASP A 181 32.71 -7.38 25.58
N ASP A 182 32.18 -8.61 25.75
CA ASP A 182 32.69 -9.80 25.06
C ASP A 182 32.31 -9.87 23.57
N LEU A 183 31.24 -9.18 23.13
CA LEU A 183 30.80 -9.19 21.73
C LEU A 183 31.67 -8.29 20.82
N ASP A 184 32.08 -7.12 21.31
CA ASP A 184 33.01 -6.24 20.58
C ASP A 184 34.45 -6.82 20.53
N SER A 185 34.81 -7.68 21.50
CA SER A 185 36.10 -8.38 21.56
C SER A 185 36.26 -9.44 20.45
N LEU A 186 35.21 -10.23 20.17
CA LEU A 186 35.26 -11.26 19.11
C LEU A 186 35.37 -10.66 17.69
N LEU A 187 34.70 -9.53 17.45
CA LEU A 187 34.65 -8.89 16.13
C LEU A 187 35.97 -8.21 15.73
N GLN A 188 36.79 -7.77 16.70
CA GLN A 188 38.11 -7.20 16.42
C GLN A 188 39.13 -8.24 15.90
N GLN A 189 38.95 -9.53 16.19
CA GLN A 189 39.92 -10.56 15.79
C GLN A 189 39.92 -10.88 14.28
N TYR A 190 38.88 -10.43 13.54
CA TYR A 190 38.71 -10.71 12.10
C TYR A 190 38.67 -9.47 11.20
N GLY A 191 39.10 -8.30 11.69
CA GLY A 191 39.48 -7.17 10.83
C GLY A 191 38.35 -6.26 10.34
N PHE A 192 37.20 -6.21 11.02
CA PHE A 192 36.15 -5.23 10.74
C PHE A 192 36.28 -3.99 11.63
N SER A 193 36.47 -2.81 11.03
CA SER A 193 36.66 -1.55 11.76
C SER A 193 35.34 -0.96 12.27
N SER A 194 35.19 -0.84 13.59
CA SER A 194 34.04 -0.23 14.25
C SER A 194 33.94 1.28 13.98
N ASN A 195 32.90 1.71 13.25
CA ASN A 195 32.64 3.14 12.98
C ASN A 195 31.21 3.59 13.37
N ILE A 196 30.63 2.95 14.39
CA ILE A 196 29.21 3.13 14.77
C ILE A 196 29.03 3.80 16.14
N LYS A 197 29.94 3.62 17.12
CA LYS A 197 29.80 4.18 18.49
C LYS A 197 30.30 5.64 18.68
N LYS A 198 30.77 6.34 17.63
CA LYS A 198 31.21 7.76 17.70
C LYS A 198 30.32 8.77 16.97
N SER A 199 29.28 8.33 16.24
CA SER A 199 28.35 9.24 15.56
C SER A 199 27.17 9.70 16.44
N HIS A 200 26.81 8.92 17.46
CA HIS A 200 25.62 9.17 18.26
C HIS A 200 25.77 10.21 19.38
N SER A 201 26.99 10.49 19.87
CA SER A 201 27.19 11.55 20.89
C SER A 201 27.47 12.94 20.31
N ILE A 202 27.54 13.09 18.99
CA ILE A 202 27.82 14.38 18.32
C ILE A 202 26.55 14.96 17.68
N ASN A 203 25.66 14.13 17.12
CA ASN A 203 24.39 14.60 16.55
C ASN A 203 23.43 15.21 17.59
N ASN A 204 23.42 14.71 18.84
CA ASN A 204 22.55 15.25 19.89
C ASN A 204 23.02 16.61 20.47
N GLN A 205 24.24 17.07 20.17
CA GLN A 205 24.68 18.44 20.51
C GLN A 205 24.49 19.44 19.37
N LEU A 206 24.21 18.98 18.14
CA LEU A 206 23.95 19.85 16.98
C LEU A 206 22.46 20.18 16.79
N ASN A 207 21.54 19.30 17.19
CA ASN A 207 20.11 19.55 17.04
C ASN A 207 19.53 20.58 18.05
N ASN A 208 20.16 20.75 19.22
CA ASN A 208 19.68 21.70 20.25
C ASN A 208 20.15 23.15 20.04
N VAL A 209 20.81 23.47 18.92
CA VAL A 209 21.29 24.83 18.59
C VAL A 209 20.53 25.45 17.40
N ILE A 210 19.63 24.69 16.74
CA ILE A 210 18.95 25.11 15.50
C ILE A 210 17.48 25.50 15.73
N LEU A 211 16.92 25.30 16.93
CA LEU A 211 15.51 25.57 17.24
C LEU A 211 15.18 26.94 17.88
N GLU A 212 16.17 27.85 18.01
CA GLU A 212 15.96 29.19 18.61
C GLU A 212 16.13 30.39 17.66
N ASN A 213 16.40 30.20 16.37
CA ASN A 213 16.60 31.33 15.43
C ASN A 213 15.82 31.18 14.12
N SER A 214 14.52 31.49 14.16
CA SER A 214 13.76 31.84 12.95
C SER A 214 12.61 32.83 13.23
N THR A 215 12.95 33.98 13.83
CA THR A 215 12.11 35.20 13.75
C THR A 215 12.93 36.34 13.15
N ASN A 216 12.27 37.17 12.35
CA ASN A 216 12.76 38.37 11.66
C ASN A 216 13.60 38.19 10.38
N SER A 217 13.01 38.63 9.28
CA SER A 217 13.68 39.03 8.05
C SER A 217 14.31 40.42 8.19
N ALA A 218 15.61 40.56 7.90
CA ALA A 218 16.21 41.80 7.40
C ALA A 218 17.61 41.55 6.79
N ASN A 219 17.93 42.32 5.75
CA ASN A 219 19.21 42.34 5.05
C ASN A 219 20.44 42.43 5.98
N PHE A 220 21.54 41.72 5.66
CA PHE A 220 22.88 42.32 5.63
C PHE A 220 23.88 41.50 4.79
N SER A 221 25.01 42.12 4.47
CA SER A 221 25.96 41.76 3.41
C SER A 221 27.05 40.76 3.81
N SER A 222 27.79 40.32 2.78
CA SER A 222 29.01 39.50 2.86
C SER A 222 30.07 39.95 3.87
N SER A 223 30.93 38.98 4.22
CA SER A 223 32.23 39.07 4.90
C SER A 223 32.26 39.20 6.44
N THR A 224 32.14 38.07 7.14
CA THR A 224 33.09 37.61 8.20
C THR A 224 32.70 36.22 8.73
N LEU A 225 33.47 35.19 8.38
CA LEU A 225 33.61 33.92 9.14
C LEU A 225 34.67 33.04 8.47
N ASN A 226 35.95 33.44 8.59
CA ASN A 226 37.06 32.72 7.97
C ASN A 226 38.30 32.73 8.88
N SER A 227 38.17 32.21 10.11
CA SER A 227 39.29 31.99 11.04
C SER A 227 38.91 31.16 12.28
N GLN A 228 38.55 29.87 12.13
CA GLN A 228 38.61 28.89 13.23
C GLN A 228 38.37 27.41 12.80
N PHE A 229 39.11 26.90 11.82
CA PHE A 229 39.29 25.44 11.64
C PHE A 229 40.63 25.15 10.95
N SER A 230 41.68 24.94 11.75
CA SER A 230 43.00 24.59 11.25
C SER A 230 43.69 23.57 12.17
N GLN A 231 43.19 22.33 12.16
CA GLN A 231 43.91 21.09 12.54
C GLN A 231 42.93 19.91 12.44
N LEU A 232 43.06 19.08 11.39
CA LEU A 232 42.75 17.62 11.34
C LEU A 232 42.75 17.10 9.88
N ASP A 233 43.90 17.20 9.21
CA ASP A 233 44.11 16.51 7.93
C ASP A 233 44.68 15.10 8.16
N SER A 234 43.83 14.07 8.03
CA SER A 234 44.20 12.71 7.58
C SER A 234 43.04 11.72 7.71
N LEU A 235 42.26 11.51 6.63
CA LEU A 235 41.50 10.27 6.33
C LEU A 235 40.77 10.40 4.97
N PRO A 236 41.21 9.70 3.89
CA PRO A 236 40.71 9.95 2.53
C PRO A 236 39.33 9.35 2.19
N TYR A 237 38.51 9.04 3.21
CA TYR A 237 37.18 8.40 3.03
C TYR A 237 35.99 9.33 3.32
N ILE A 238 36.19 10.41 4.08
CA ILE A 238 35.10 11.33 4.47
C ILE A 238 34.82 12.36 3.37
N SER A 239 35.84 12.80 2.63
CA SER A 239 35.70 13.73 1.50
C SER A 239 34.73 13.23 0.42
N LYS A 240 34.72 11.92 0.14
CA LYS A 240 33.79 11.31 -0.83
C LYS A 240 32.34 11.24 -0.34
N GLN A 241 32.09 11.11 0.96
CA GLN A 241 30.71 11.11 1.47
C GLN A 241 30.14 12.53 1.58
N VAL A 242 30.97 13.53 1.92
CA VAL A 242 30.56 14.94 1.92
C VAL A 242 30.40 15.47 0.48
N GLN A 243 31.25 15.05 -0.46
CA GLN A 243 31.03 15.31 -1.89
C GLN A 243 29.75 14.62 -2.39
N ASN A 244 29.53 13.33 -2.13
CA ASN A 244 28.30 12.65 -2.55
C ASN A 244 27.03 13.23 -1.91
N LYS A 245 27.08 13.74 -0.66
CA LYS A 245 25.92 14.40 -0.06
C LYS A 245 25.65 15.76 -0.71
N ASN A 246 26.69 16.56 -0.94
CA ASN A 246 26.58 17.83 -1.66
C ASN A 246 26.24 17.63 -3.15
N GLU A 247 26.59 16.50 -3.75
CA GLU A 247 26.19 16.12 -5.12
C GLU A 247 24.75 15.58 -5.15
N LEU A 248 24.28 14.81 -4.16
CA LEU A 248 22.85 14.49 -4.04
C LEU A 248 22.00 15.72 -3.71
N GLU A 249 22.49 16.66 -2.91
CA GLU A 249 21.77 17.91 -2.63
C GLU A 249 21.77 18.83 -3.88
N LYS A 250 22.85 18.84 -4.68
CA LYS A 250 22.90 19.50 -5.99
C LYS A 250 22.13 18.78 -7.11
N GLU A 251 21.99 17.46 -7.07
CA GLU A 251 21.12 16.69 -7.97
C GLU A 251 19.65 16.83 -7.56
N ASN A 252 19.33 16.91 -6.27
CA ASN A 252 17.99 17.26 -5.80
C ASN A 252 17.61 18.71 -6.13
N GLN A 253 18.58 19.63 -6.21
CA GLN A 253 18.38 21.00 -6.74
C GLN A 253 18.46 21.12 -8.27
N LYS A 254 18.96 20.10 -8.99
CA LYS A 254 18.98 20.07 -10.47
C LYS A 254 17.84 19.26 -11.10
N ASN A 255 17.29 18.29 -10.37
CA ASN A 255 16.11 17.51 -10.75
C ASN A 255 14.82 18.02 -10.08
N SER A 256 14.90 19.10 -9.28
CA SER A 256 13.80 20.05 -9.19
C SER A 256 13.75 20.85 -10.49
N GLU A 257 13.08 20.30 -11.51
CA GLU A 257 12.38 21.19 -12.42
C GLU A 257 11.44 22.04 -11.54
N GLU A 258 11.68 23.34 -11.52
CA GLU A 258 10.66 24.31 -11.14
C GLU A 258 9.52 24.16 -12.15
N ILE A 259 8.59 23.24 -11.85
CA ILE A 259 7.29 23.17 -12.49
C ILE A 259 6.58 24.44 -12.07
N ASP A 260 6.77 25.46 -12.89
CA ASP A 260 6.17 26.80 -12.89
C ASP A 260 4.73 26.76 -12.35
N PHE A 261 4.58 26.99 -11.04
CA PHE A 261 3.32 26.80 -10.31
C PHE A 261 2.29 27.91 -10.59
N GLU A 262 2.65 28.91 -11.40
CA GLU A 262 1.76 29.98 -11.87
C GLU A 262 1.12 29.67 -13.23
N LYS A 263 1.51 28.59 -13.91
CA LYS A 263 0.76 28.13 -15.08
C LYS A 263 -0.55 27.49 -14.66
N GLU A 264 -1.62 28.27 -14.77
CA GLU A 264 -2.98 27.74 -14.87
C GLU A 264 -3.01 26.59 -15.88
N PRO A 265 -3.76 25.50 -15.60
CA PRO A 265 -3.83 24.38 -16.53
C PRO A 265 -4.35 24.87 -17.89
N ASP A 266 -3.62 24.54 -18.95
CA ASP A 266 -3.89 24.98 -20.32
C ASP A 266 -5.30 24.54 -20.79
N PHE A 267 -6.26 25.45 -20.65
CA PHE A 267 -7.67 25.23 -20.98
C PHE A 267 -7.97 25.42 -22.48
N ASP A 268 -7.00 25.88 -23.29
CA ASP A 268 -7.23 26.30 -24.67
C ASP A 268 -7.44 25.14 -25.65
N ASN A 269 -7.15 23.90 -25.23
CA ASN A 269 -7.34 22.68 -26.02
C ASN A 269 -8.64 21.91 -25.75
N LEU A 270 -9.66 22.58 -25.18
CA LEU A 270 -11.03 22.04 -25.15
C LEU A 270 -11.72 22.22 -26.51
N PRO A 271 -12.63 21.31 -26.94
CA PRO A 271 -13.33 21.49 -28.21
C PRO A 271 -14.12 22.80 -28.21
N ASN A 272 -14.08 23.53 -29.33
CA ASN A 272 -14.63 24.89 -29.43
C ASN A 272 -16.16 24.93 -29.26
N PHE A 273 -16.59 25.00 -28.00
CA PHE A 273 -17.99 25.02 -27.56
C PHE A 273 -18.47 26.44 -27.23
N ASN A 274 -18.08 27.45 -28.03
CA ASN A 274 -18.64 28.80 -27.93
C ASN A 274 -20.11 28.92 -28.42
N LYS A 275 -20.73 27.81 -28.87
CA LYS A 275 -22.16 27.74 -29.25
C LYS A 275 -23.16 28.27 -28.20
N PRO A 276 -23.04 28.02 -26.87
CA PRO A 276 -24.00 28.53 -25.88
C PRO A 276 -24.02 30.05 -25.77
N PHE A 277 -22.88 30.72 -26.01
CA PHE A 277 -22.81 32.18 -26.05
C PHE A 277 -23.57 32.75 -27.27
N HIS A 278 -23.61 32.00 -28.38
CA HIS A 278 -24.49 32.29 -29.51
C HIS A 278 -25.96 31.95 -29.24
N GLU A 279 -26.30 30.89 -28.50
CA GLU A 279 -27.69 30.58 -28.15
C GLU A 279 -28.33 31.71 -27.34
N ALA A 280 -27.69 32.17 -26.25
CA ALA A 280 -28.21 33.28 -25.44
C ALA A 280 -28.37 34.57 -26.26
N ASN A 281 -27.37 34.92 -27.09
CA ASN A 281 -27.46 36.06 -28.00
C ASN A 281 -28.52 35.88 -29.10
N GLN A 282 -28.79 34.66 -29.57
CA GLN A 282 -29.87 34.39 -30.52
C GLN A 282 -31.24 34.60 -29.88
N TYR A 283 -31.47 34.14 -28.64
CA TYR A 283 -32.72 34.43 -27.93
C TYR A 283 -32.91 35.94 -27.71
N LEU A 284 -31.88 36.66 -27.26
CA LEU A 284 -31.91 38.13 -27.10
C LEU A 284 -32.19 38.86 -28.43
N THR A 285 -31.52 38.49 -29.53
CA THR A 285 -31.65 39.18 -30.82
C THR A 285 -32.91 38.81 -31.62
N CYS A 286 -33.39 37.56 -31.53
CA CYS A 286 -34.68 37.16 -32.11
C CYS A 286 -35.85 37.76 -31.32
N GLY A 287 -35.75 37.78 -29.98
CA GLY A 287 -36.71 38.45 -29.11
C GLY A 287 -36.83 39.94 -29.43
N LYS A 288 -35.76 40.71 -29.27
CA LYS A 288 -35.74 42.18 -29.48
C LYS A 288 -36.15 42.62 -30.91
N ARG A 289 -36.21 41.71 -31.89
CA ARG A 289 -36.75 41.96 -33.24
C ARG A 289 -38.27 41.81 -33.37
N LEU A 290 -38.91 40.97 -32.56
CA LEU A 290 -40.36 40.69 -32.67
C LEU A 290 -41.24 41.76 -32.01
N TRP A 291 -40.74 42.41 -30.95
CA TRP A 291 -41.57 43.23 -30.05
C TRP A 291 -41.88 44.65 -30.54
N LYS A 292 -41.29 45.12 -31.65
CA LYS A 292 -41.47 46.48 -32.19
C LYS A 292 -42.81 46.75 -32.91
N LYS A 293 -43.85 45.94 -32.67
CA LYS A 293 -45.16 46.05 -33.34
C LYS A 293 -46.34 46.37 -32.42
N GLY A 294 -46.20 46.21 -31.11
CA GLY A 294 -47.24 46.55 -30.14
C GLY A 294 -47.44 48.06 -29.97
N LYS A 295 -48.60 48.46 -29.47
CA LYS A 295 -48.86 49.85 -29.07
C LYS A 295 -48.04 50.16 -27.82
N ILE A 296 -47.35 51.31 -27.83
CA ILE A 296 -46.62 51.81 -26.66
C ILE A 296 -47.58 52.59 -25.76
N SER A 297 -47.67 52.20 -24.49
CA SER A 297 -48.38 52.92 -23.44
C SER A 297 -47.39 53.41 -22.38
N GLN A 298 -47.48 54.68 -22.01
CA GLN A 298 -46.61 55.30 -21.00
C GLN A 298 -47.34 55.44 -19.66
N VAL A 299 -46.71 55.00 -18.59
CA VAL A 299 -47.27 54.96 -17.23
C VAL A 299 -46.40 55.81 -16.30
N LYS A 300 -47.02 56.75 -15.60
CA LYS A 300 -46.41 57.59 -14.55
C LYS A 300 -46.96 57.18 -13.17
N PRO A 301 -46.36 57.58 -12.05
CA PRO A 301 -46.77 57.12 -10.70
C PRO A 301 -48.24 57.40 -10.35
N GLU A 302 -48.80 58.52 -10.82
CA GLU A 302 -50.24 58.85 -10.66
C GLU A 302 -51.18 58.06 -11.59
N THR A 303 -50.65 57.18 -12.45
CA THR A 303 -51.44 56.36 -13.40
C THR A 303 -51.68 54.97 -12.84
N ASP A 304 -52.93 54.50 -12.89
CA ASP A 304 -53.28 53.13 -12.51
C ASP A 304 -52.70 52.10 -13.51
N LEU A 305 -51.57 51.51 -13.14
CA LEU A 305 -50.88 50.46 -13.89
C LEU A 305 -51.76 49.21 -14.10
N HIS A 306 -52.67 48.90 -13.17
CA HIS A 306 -53.59 47.77 -13.29
C HIS A 306 -54.56 47.98 -14.45
N GLU A 307 -55.19 49.16 -14.55
CA GLU A 307 -56.14 49.45 -15.63
C GLU A 307 -55.43 49.61 -17.00
N ILE A 308 -54.18 50.09 -17.03
CA ILE A 308 -53.36 50.07 -18.25
C ILE A 308 -53.12 48.63 -18.72
N ILE A 309 -52.60 47.75 -17.84
CA ILE A 309 -52.41 46.32 -18.16
C ILE A 309 -53.74 45.68 -18.59
N ARG A 310 -54.85 46.01 -17.93
CA ARG A 310 -56.18 45.49 -18.29
C ARG A 310 -56.66 45.93 -19.67
N ARG A 311 -56.32 47.14 -20.12
CA ARG A 311 -56.70 47.69 -21.45
C ARG A 311 -55.73 47.37 -22.60
N SER A 312 -54.48 47.00 -22.32
CA SER A 312 -53.51 46.60 -23.36
C SER A 312 -53.98 45.41 -24.21
N ASN A 313 -53.53 45.34 -25.46
CA ASN A 313 -53.71 44.15 -26.32
C ASN A 313 -52.58 43.14 -26.09
N ASP A 314 -52.73 41.94 -26.65
CA ASP A 314 -51.66 40.96 -26.74
C ASP A 314 -50.51 41.52 -27.60
N GLY A 315 -49.30 41.51 -27.05
CA GLY A 315 -48.09 42.04 -27.67
C GLY A 315 -47.80 43.53 -27.45
N ASP A 316 -48.62 44.26 -26.69
CA ASP A 316 -48.39 45.68 -26.39
C ASP A 316 -47.17 45.93 -25.47
N VAL A 317 -46.63 47.15 -25.54
CA VAL A 317 -45.45 47.59 -24.80
C VAL A 317 -45.85 48.62 -23.75
N ILE A 318 -45.45 48.42 -22.49
CA ILE A 318 -45.75 49.28 -21.35
C ILE A 318 -44.45 49.89 -20.84
N GLN A 319 -44.28 51.20 -21.02
CA GLN A 319 -43.16 51.98 -20.53
C GLN A 319 -43.52 52.58 -19.16
N ILE A 320 -42.82 52.18 -18.11
CA ILE A 320 -43.05 52.65 -16.74
C ILE A 320 -41.98 53.68 -16.38
N TYR A 321 -42.39 54.88 -16.01
CA TYR A 321 -41.49 55.96 -15.56
C TYR A 321 -41.14 55.83 -14.06
N PRO A 322 -40.06 56.49 -13.59
CA PRO A 322 -39.60 56.40 -12.21
C PRO A 322 -40.69 56.64 -11.16
N GLY A 323 -40.73 55.80 -10.14
CA GLY A 323 -41.67 55.83 -9.02
C GLY A 323 -41.98 54.45 -8.43
N SER A 324 -42.90 54.45 -7.47
CA SER A 324 -43.35 53.25 -6.76
C SER A 324 -44.80 52.93 -7.12
N TYR A 325 -45.03 51.70 -7.56
CA TYR A 325 -46.31 51.18 -8.03
C TYR A 325 -46.72 49.96 -7.20
N HIS A 326 -48.02 49.68 -7.15
CA HIS A 326 -48.56 48.49 -6.50
C HIS A 326 -49.36 47.66 -7.52
N LEU A 327 -49.00 46.38 -7.69
CA LEU A 327 -49.51 45.50 -8.74
C LEU A 327 -49.57 44.05 -8.24
N SER A 328 -50.66 43.36 -8.59
CA SER A 328 -50.84 41.91 -8.42
C SER A 328 -51.79 41.41 -9.50
N VAL A 329 -51.26 40.93 -10.64
CA VAL A 329 -52.05 40.64 -11.83
C VAL A 329 -51.83 39.24 -12.39
N LYS A 330 -52.94 38.57 -12.74
CA LYS A 330 -52.94 37.33 -13.53
C LYS A 330 -52.99 37.67 -15.01
N LEU A 331 -51.93 37.34 -15.75
CA LEU A 331 -51.78 37.67 -17.15
C LEU A 331 -52.37 36.58 -18.05
N SER A 332 -53.42 36.97 -18.79
CA SER A 332 -54.01 36.21 -19.90
C SER A 332 -53.48 36.62 -21.29
N LYS A 333 -52.69 37.71 -21.35
CA LYS A 333 -52.17 38.32 -22.58
C LYS A 333 -50.67 38.56 -22.45
N SER A 334 -49.97 38.46 -23.57
CA SER A 334 -48.52 38.58 -23.65
C SER A 334 -48.12 40.06 -23.68
N LEU A 335 -47.11 40.46 -22.91
CA LEU A 335 -46.74 41.88 -22.74
C LEU A 335 -45.23 42.06 -22.65
N TYR A 336 -44.77 43.26 -23.00
CA TYR A 336 -43.41 43.74 -22.73
C TYR A 336 -43.50 44.98 -21.82
N ILE A 337 -42.94 44.87 -20.61
CA ILE A 337 -42.96 45.93 -19.60
C ILE A 337 -41.52 46.37 -19.34
N VAL A 338 -41.24 47.65 -19.53
CA VAL A 338 -39.88 48.21 -19.46
C VAL A 338 -39.85 49.47 -18.60
N GLY A 339 -38.88 49.54 -17.68
CA GLY A 339 -38.62 50.73 -16.87
C GLY A 339 -37.78 51.77 -17.62
N ILE A 340 -38.24 53.03 -17.62
CA ILE A 340 -37.58 54.18 -18.27
C ILE A 340 -36.84 54.99 -17.20
N GLY A 341 -35.77 54.41 -16.64
CA GLY A 341 -34.87 55.04 -15.67
C GLY A 341 -33.43 54.55 -15.87
N ASP A 342 -32.48 55.18 -15.19
CA ASP A 342 -31.06 54.81 -15.29
C ASP A 342 -30.74 53.55 -14.45
N SER A 343 -31.59 53.23 -13.47
CA SER A 343 -31.49 52.05 -12.61
C SER A 343 -32.83 51.34 -12.45
N PRO A 344 -32.87 50.00 -12.29
CA PRO A 344 -34.09 49.30 -11.89
C PRO A 344 -34.61 49.78 -10.53
N ASN A 345 -33.77 50.39 -9.68
CA ASN A 345 -34.21 50.99 -8.41
C ASN A 345 -35.13 52.21 -8.60
N ASP A 346 -35.10 52.85 -9.76
CA ASP A 346 -35.94 54.01 -10.05
C ASP A 346 -37.42 53.60 -10.26
N ILE A 347 -37.68 52.33 -10.62
CA ILE A 347 -39.01 51.80 -10.93
C ILE A 347 -39.31 50.60 -10.02
N ILE A 348 -40.07 50.83 -8.94
CA ILE A 348 -40.38 49.81 -7.94
C ILE A 348 -41.82 49.30 -8.11
N LEU A 349 -41.99 48.01 -8.40
CA LEU A 349 -43.27 47.32 -8.40
C LEU A 349 -43.42 46.53 -7.09
N ASN A 350 -44.46 46.82 -6.31
CA ASN A 350 -44.75 46.16 -5.04
C ASN A 350 -46.03 45.31 -5.15
N THR A 351 -46.12 44.19 -4.43
CA THR A 351 -47.40 43.46 -4.29
C THR A 351 -48.45 44.28 -3.53
N ILE A 352 -49.72 44.20 -3.94
CA ILE A 352 -50.83 44.92 -3.28
C ILE A 352 -51.17 44.31 -1.91
N SER A 353 -51.09 42.98 -1.79
CA SER A 353 -51.40 42.24 -0.57
C SER A 353 -50.48 41.03 -0.41
N SER A 354 -50.28 40.60 0.84
CA SER A 354 -49.82 39.24 1.15
C SER A 354 -50.78 38.23 0.52
N GLY A 355 -50.27 37.13 -0.04
CA GLY A 355 -51.11 36.12 -0.71
C GLY A 355 -51.34 36.34 -2.22
N SER A 356 -50.54 37.16 -2.90
CA SER A 356 -50.69 37.41 -4.35
C SER A 356 -49.35 37.79 -5.01
N PRO A 357 -48.90 37.08 -6.06
CA PRO A 357 -47.71 37.48 -6.82
C PRO A 357 -47.94 38.81 -7.56
N ILE A 358 -46.86 39.48 -7.96
CA ILE A 358 -46.96 40.67 -8.83
C ILE A 358 -47.47 40.25 -10.21
N PHE A 359 -46.92 39.14 -10.72
CA PHE A 359 -47.34 38.52 -11.98
C PHE A 359 -47.60 37.02 -11.79
N GLU A 360 -48.82 36.59 -12.07
CA GLU A 360 -49.14 35.18 -12.35
C GLU A 360 -49.28 35.01 -13.87
N ILE A 361 -48.39 34.24 -14.47
CA ILE A 361 -48.26 34.11 -15.93
C ILE A 361 -48.91 32.81 -16.38
N ASN A 362 -49.94 32.95 -17.21
CA ASN A 362 -50.65 31.86 -17.89
C ASN A 362 -50.99 32.28 -19.34
N THR A 363 -49.97 32.71 -20.08
CA THR A 363 -50.08 33.28 -21.43
C THR A 363 -48.85 32.88 -22.26
N SER A 364 -48.67 33.38 -23.49
CA SER A 364 -47.54 32.96 -24.34
C SER A 364 -46.20 33.50 -23.85
N TYR A 365 -46.12 34.79 -23.49
CA TYR A 365 -44.90 35.36 -22.91
C TYR A 365 -45.11 36.59 -22.01
N LEU A 366 -44.17 36.84 -21.10
CA LEU A 366 -43.99 38.13 -20.42
C LEU A 366 -42.52 38.54 -20.52
N ILE A 367 -42.26 39.79 -20.91
CA ILE A 367 -40.90 40.37 -20.87
C ILE A 367 -40.88 41.51 -19.86
N LEU A 368 -39.91 41.47 -18.95
CA LEU A 368 -39.63 42.49 -17.94
C LEU A 368 -38.20 43.00 -18.13
N GLU A 369 -38.03 44.32 -18.28
CA GLU A 369 -36.70 44.95 -18.42
C GLU A 369 -36.55 46.18 -17.53
N ASN A 370 -35.43 46.28 -16.81
CA ASN A 370 -35.07 47.45 -15.99
C ASN A 370 -36.10 47.81 -14.90
N LEU A 371 -36.52 46.83 -14.09
CA LEU A 371 -37.52 46.99 -13.03
C LEU A 371 -37.02 46.40 -11.70
N LYS A 372 -37.44 46.98 -10.58
CA LYS A 372 -37.32 46.37 -9.24
C LYS A 372 -38.66 45.81 -8.80
N LEU A 373 -38.70 44.52 -8.51
CA LEU A 373 -39.91 43.82 -8.07
C LEU A 373 -39.77 43.39 -6.60
N VAL A 374 -40.76 43.74 -5.78
CA VAL A 374 -40.75 43.52 -4.32
C VAL A 374 -42.06 42.86 -3.88
N SER A 375 -42.01 41.59 -3.46
CA SER A 375 -43.19 40.92 -2.85
C SER A 375 -43.14 40.87 -1.33
N GLN A 376 -44.33 40.96 -0.73
CA GLN A 376 -44.57 40.74 0.69
C GLN A 376 -44.65 39.24 1.02
N LYS A 377 -45.06 38.90 2.25
CA LYS A 377 -45.09 37.53 2.77
C LYS A 377 -46.03 36.60 1.98
N ASN A 378 -45.79 35.30 2.16
CA ASN A 378 -46.63 34.15 1.79
C ASN A 378 -46.67 33.71 0.31
N ASP A 379 -46.08 34.42 -0.65
CA ASP A 379 -46.14 34.01 -2.08
C ASP A 379 -44.90 34.40 -2.91
N PRO A 380 -44.69 33.81 -4.11
CA PRO A 380 -43.63 34.23 -5.03
C PRO A 380 -43.80 35.67 -5.53
N THR A 381 -42.71 36.35 -5.92
CA THR A 381 -42.81 37.65 -6.61
C THR A 381 -43.38 37.49 -8.02
N ILE A 382 -42.94 36.44 -8.75
CA ILE A 382 -43.48 36.04 -10.06
C ILE A 382 -43.80 34.54 -10.03
N LEU A 383 -45.00 34.17 -10.46
CA LEU A 383 -45.44 32.80 -10.64
C LEU A 383 -45.62 32.51 -12.14
N LEU A 384 -44.78 31.67 -12.72
CA LEU A 384 -44.88 31.18 -14.09
C LEU A 384 -45.50 29.78 -14.11
N THR A 385 -46.71 29.66 -14.65
CA THR A 385 -47.45 28.38 -14.78
C THR A 385 -47.53 27.86 -16.21
N LYS A 386 -47.36 28.74 -17.20
CA LYS A 386 -47.36 28.45 -18.64
C LYS A 386 -46.69 29.60 -19.39
N GLY A 387 -45.92 29.28 -20.42
CA GLY A 387 -45.33 30.24 -21.36
C GLY A 387 -43.87 30.60 -21.08
N GLU A 388 -43.37 31.61 -21.81
CA GLU A 388 -42.00 32.11 -21.66
C GLU A 388 -41.93 33.41 -20.84
N LEU A 389 -41.19 33.38 -19.73
CA LEU A 389 -40.83 34.59 -18.98
C LEU A 389 -39.43 35.04 -19.40
N LEU A 390 -39.26 36.29 -19.81
CA LEU A 390 -37.96 36.94 -19.96
C LEU A 390 -37.80 38.05 -18.91
N VAL A 391 -36.70 38.02 -18.16
CA VAL A 391 -36.33 39.06 -17.18
C VAL A 391 -34.92 39.55 -17.49
N GLU A 392 -34.76 40.83 -17.80
CA GLU A 392 -33.49 41.45 -18.22
C GLU A 392 -33.17 42.68 -17.35
N HIS A 393 -31.97 42.75 -16.77
CA HIS A 393 -31.53 43.90 -15.96
C HIS A 393 -32.46 44.28 -14.78
N CYS A 394 -33.20 43.32 -14.22
CA CYS A 394 -34.14 43.57 -13.11
C CYS A 394 -33.51 43.26 -11.74
N GLN A 395 -34.11 43.82 -10.69
CA GLN A 395 -33.86 43.42 -9.29
C GLN A 395 -35.11 42.72 -8.72
N ILE A 396 -34.95 41.52 -8.16
CA ILE A 396 -36.04 40.74 -7.56
C ILE A 396 -35.79 40.62 -6.05
N SER A 397 -36.81 40.94 -5.26
CA SER A 397 -36.79 40.86 -3.80
C SER A 397 -38.08 40.24 -3.28
N SER A 398 -37.98 39.22 -2.43
CA SER A 398 -39.16 38.50 -1.91
C SER A 398 -39.11 38.28 -0.41
N GLN A 399 -40.11 38.79 0.30
CA GLN A 399 -40.38 38.44 1.69
C GLN A 399 -41.24 37.18 1.82
N GLY A 400 -41.72 36.64 0.70
CA GLY A 400 -42.51 35.41 0.62
C GLY A 400 -41.65 34.16 0.39
N ASP A 401 -42.24 33.18 -0.29
CA ASP A 401 -41.66 31.83 -0.39
C ASP A 401 -40.59 31.70 -1.47
N CYS A 402 -40.69 32.46 -2.57
CA CYS A 402 -39.54 32.66 -3.44
C CYS A 402 -39.58 33.97 -4.25
N GLY A 403 -38.49 34.29 -4.97
CA GLY A 403 -38.49 35.40 -5.93
C GLY A 403 -39.28 35.03 -7.18
N ILE A 404 -38.82 34.03 -7.92
CA ILE A 404 -39.51 33.52 -9.12
C ILE A 404 -39.76 32.02 -8.98
N LEU A 405 -41.00 31.60 -9.26
CA LEU A 405 -41.42 30.19 -9.33
C LEU A 405 -41.77 29.84 -10.78
N ALA A 406 -41.01 28.94 -11.40
CA ALA A 406 -41.33 28.33 -12.69
C ALA A 406 -41.84 26.90 -12.49
N TYR A 407 -43.14 26.69 -12.77
CA TYR A 407 -43.85 25.44 -12.50
C TYR A 407 -44.46 24.84 -13.78
N GLY A 408 -44.22 23.56 -14.04
CA GLY A 408 -44.88 22.81 -15.12
C GLY A 408 -44.05 22.68 -16.42
N ASP A 409 -44.32 21.62 -17.18
CA ASP A 409 -43.65 21.30 -18.47
C ASP A 409 -43.74 22.44 -19.51
N GLU A 410 -44.80 23.25 -19.46
CA GLU A 410 -45.04 24.37 -20.37
C GLU A 410 -44.38 25.70 -19.93
N SER A 411 -43.63 25.70 -18.82
CA SER A 411 -43.02 26.91 -18.23
C SER A 411 -41.54 27.01 -18.57
N LYS A 412 -41.15 28.13 -19.19
CA LYS A 412 -39.76 28.43 -19.54
C LYS A 412 -39.34 29.82 -19.05
N ALA A 413 -38.46 29.87 -18.05
CA ALA A 413 -37.94 31.14 -17.52
C ALA A 413 -36.53 31.46 -18.06
N ILE A 414 -36.39 32.60 -18.73
CA ILE A 414 -35.13 33.18 -19.21
C ILE A 414 -34.83 34.40 -18.33
N ILE A 415 -33.73 34.36 -17.58
CA ILE A 415 -33.36 35.41 -16.63
C ILE A 415 -31.92 35.80 -16.95
N TYR A 416 -31.71 37.07 -17.28
CA TYR A 416 -30.44 37.60 -17.79
C TYR A 416 -30.02 38.88 -17.07
N ALA A 417 -28.74 38.99 -16.73
CA ALA A 417 -28.12 40.19 -16.14
C ALA A 417 -28.90 40.81 -14.95
N SER A 418 -29.62 39.96 -14.20
CA SER A 418 -30.57 40.36 -13.16
C SER A 418 -30.07 39.95 -11.77
N GLN A 419 -30.50 40.67 -10.74
CA GLN A 419 -30.04 40.50 -9.37
C GLN A 419 -31.16 40.02 -8.45
N PHE A 420 -30.87 39.03 -7.62
CA PHE A 420 -31.77 38.57 -6.57
C PHE A 420 -31.24 39.05 -5.21
N MET A 421 -32.08 39.73 -4.45
CA MET A 421 -31.69 40.42 -3.21
C MET A 421 -32.75 40.18 -2.13
N ASN A 422 -32.36 40.15 -0.85
CA ASN A 422 -33.29 40.08 0.30
C ASN A 422 -34.39 39.00 0.17
N CYS A 423 -34.07 37.82 -0.39
CA CYS A 423 -35.02 36.73 -0.62
C CYS A 423 -35.13 35.84 0.63
N ASN A 424 -36.32 35.81 1.25
CA ASN A 424 -36.54 35.23 2.58
C ASN A 424 -36.39 33.70 2.65
N LYS A 425 -36.76 32.95 1.60
CA LYS A 425 -36.51 31.50 1.53
C LYS A 425 -35.63 31.17 0.32
N VAL A 426 -36.25 31.02 -0.86
CA VAL A 426 -35.56 30.66 -2.10
C VAL A 426 -35.55 31.83 -3.07
N ALA A 427 -34.44 32.17 -3.72
CA ALA A 427 -34.46 33.27 -4.69
C ALA A 427 -35.12 32.87 -6.02
N LEU A 428 -34.79 31.68 -6.55
CA LEU A 428 -35.35 31.14 -7.79
C LEU A 428 -35.66 29.64 -7.66
N LEU A 429 -36.88 29.22 -8.03
CA LEU A 429 -37.33 27.82 -7.97
C LEU A 429 -37.84 27.35 -9.34
N PHE A 430 -37.22 26.30 -9.87
CA PHE A 430 -37.74 25.53 -10.99
C PHE A 430 -38.31 24.20 -10.49
N CYS A 431 -39.56 23.88 -10.82
CA CYS A 431 -40.15 22.60 -10.48
C CYS A 431 -41.16 22.04 -11.49
N SER A 432 -41.44 20.74 -11.35
CA SER A 432 -42.45 20.01 -12.11
C SER A 432 -42.28 20.09 -13.63
N GLY A 433 -41.06 19.87 -14.13
CA GLY A 433 -40.76 19.79 -15.56
C GLY A 433 -40.35 21.10 -16.22
N SER A 434 -40.38 22.22 -15.49
CA SER A 434 -40.04 23.52 -16.05
C SER A 434 -38.58 23.63 -16.52
N THR A 435 -38.38 24.47 -17.53
CA THR A 435 -37.07 24.68 -18.17
C THR A 435 -36.70 26.16 -18.17
N GLY A 436 -35.49 26.50 -18.63
CA GLY A 436 -35.07 27.89 -18.62
C GLY A 436 -33.59 28.12 -18.89
N VAL A 437 -33.21 29.39 -18.86
CA VAL A 437 -31.82 29.84 -18.90
C VAL A 437 -31.64 30.94 -17.84
N VAL A 438 -30.68 30.77 -16.93
CA VAL A 438 -30.30 31.79 -15.94
C VAL A 438 -28.86 32.19 -16.24
N SER A 439 -28.61 33.47 -16.58
CA SER A 439 -27.26 33.88 -16.99
C SER A 439 -26.85 35.30 -16.65
N HIS A 440 -25.58 35.46 -16.26
CA HIS A 440 -25.00 36.72 -15.75
C HIS A 440 -25.78 37.29 -14.57
N CYS A 441 -26.42 36.41 -13.78
CA CYS A 441 -27.19 36.77 -12.61
C CYS A 441 -26.33 36.76 -11.35
N ILE A 442 -26.66 37.63 -10.40
CA ILE A 442 -26.00 37.71 -9.09
C ILE A 442 -27.05 37.52 -8.01
N PHE A 443 -26.81 36.57 -7.12
CA PHE A 443 -27.69 36.26 -5.99
C PHE A 443 -27.02 36.71 -4.69
N GLN A 444 -27.65 37.60 -3.93
CA GLN A 444 -27.28 37.84 -2.54
C GLN A 444 -27.78 36.68 -1.67
N PRO A 445 -27.12 36.36 -0.54
CA PRO A 445 -27.51 35.25 0.32
C PRO A 445 -28.98 35.31 0.74
N SER A 446 -29.75 34.34 0.26
CA SER A 446 -31.05 33.97 0.79
C SER A 446 -30.93 33.25 2.15
N ASN A 447 -32.04 33.00 2.86
CA ASN A 447 -31.98 32.22 4.12
C ASN A 447 -31.99 30.69 3.89
N GLN A 448 -32.60 30.18 2.80
CA GLN A 448 -32.68 28.74 2.51
C GLN A 448 -31.72 28.34 1.38
N SER A 449 -31.96 28.80 0.15
CA SER A 449 -31.05 28.57 -0.99
C SER A 449 -31.29 29.54 -2.13
N ASP A 450 -30.24 29.92 -2.86
CA ASP A 450 -30.43 30.88 -3.96
C ASP A 450 -31.15 30.25 -5.16
N LEU A 451 -30.95 28.96 -5.40
CA LEU A 451 -31.58 28.24 -6.50
C LEU A 451 -31.98 26.82 -6.09
N GLU A 452 -33.26 26.51 -6.26
CA GLU A 452 -33.82 25.17 -6.02
C GLU A 452 -34.38 24.61 -7.34
N ILE A 453 -34.04 23.35 -7.64
CA ILE A 453 -34.35 22.68 -8.91
C ILE A 453 -34.89 21.29 -8.60
N SER A 454 -36.21 21.17 -8.64
CA SER A 454 -36.95 19.98 -8.18
C SER A 454 -37.71 19.29 -9.31
N GLY A 455 -37.85 17.97 -9.25
CA GLY A 455 -38.84 17.24 -10.04
C GLY A 455 -38.31 16.70 -11.37
N LYS A 456 -38.96 15.62 -11.83
CA LYS A 456 -38.64 14.92 -13.07
C LYS A 456 -38.92 15.83 -14.28
N GLY A 457 -37.98 15.89 -15.22
CA GLY A 457 -38.06 16.72 -16.42
C GLY A 457 -37.45 18.11 -16.24
N THR A 458 -37.43 18.64 -15.01
CA THR A 458 -36.90 19.97 -14.68
C THR A 458 -35.42 20.05 -15.02
N SER A 459 -35.08 20.88 -16.01
CA SER A 459 -33.75 20.89 -16.65
C SER A 459 -33.29 22.28 -17.15
N PRO A 460 -33.28 23.33 -16.30
CA PRO A 460 -32.77 24.65 -16.68
C PRO A 460 -31.26 24.64 -16.96
N LYS A 461 -30.81 25.58 -17.79
CA LYS A 461 -29.39 25.91 -18.03
C LYS A 461 -28.98 27.10 -17.15
N ILE A 462 -28.04 26.90 -16.24
CA ILE A 462 -27.51 27.91 -15.32
C ILE A 462 -26.08 28.23 -15.75
N LEU A 463 -25.83 29.45 -16.22
CA LEU A 463 -24.63 29.81 -17.00
C LEU A 463 -24.03 31.14 -16.54
N ASN A 464 -22.72 31.22 -16.24
CA ASN A 464 -22.03 32.51 -15.99
C ASN A 464 -22.65 33.35 -14.83
N SER A 465 -23.17 32.72 -13.78
CA SER A 465 -23.87 33.40 -12.67
C SER A 465 -23.15 33.20 -11.32
N GLU A 466 -23.37 34.11 -10.37
CA GLU A 466 -22.81 34.07 -9.02
C GLU A 466 -23.87 33.77 -7.96
N PHE A 467 -23.65 32.72 -7.17
CA PHE A 467 -24.52 32.26 -6.09
C PHE A 467 -23.77 32.36 -4.75
N ASN A 468 -24.46 32.82 -3.70
CA ASN A 468 -23.86 33.08 -2.37
C ASN A 468 -24.56 32.38 -1.19
N ASN A 469 -25.64 31.63 -1.46
CA ASN A 469 -26.26 30.68 -0.55
C ASN A 469 -26.67 29.37 -1.26
N GLY A 470 -25.81 28.88 -2.16
CA GLY A 470 -25.87 27.53 -2.73
C GLY A 470 -27.05 27.17 -3.66
N ILE A 471 -26.98 25.96 -4.23
CA ILE A 471 -27.94 25.41 -5.20
C ILE A 471 -28.39 24.01 -4.76
N ILE A 472 -29.70 23.72 -4.77
CA ILE A 472 -30.26 22.42 -4.39
C ILE A 472 -30.91 21.74 -5.61
N CYS A 473 -30.45 20.53 -5.94
CA CYS A 473 -30.99 19.69 -7.02
C CYS A 473 -31.62 18.42 -6.43
N HIS A 474 -32.93 18.24 -6.59
CA HIS A 474 -33.66 17.08 -6.05
C HIS A 474 -34.79 16.57 -6.96
N ASP A 475 -35.29 15.39 -6.60
CA ASP A 475 -36.48 14.72 -7.14
C ASP A 475 -36.42 14.43 -8.65
N CYS A 476 -35.29 13.86 -9.08
CA CYS A 476 -34.98 13.48 -10.46
C CYS A 476 -34.80 14.67 -11.43
N SER A 477 -34.46 15.85 -10.93
CA SER A 477 -34.04 16.99 -11.76
C SER A 477 -32.69 16.77 -12.44
N ALA A 478 -32.49 17.40 -13.60
CA ALA A 478 -31.28 17.24 -14.42
C ALA A 478 -30.82 18.56 -15.08
N PRO A 479 -30.48 19.60 -14.28
CA PRO A 479 -30.02 20.88 -14.81
C PRO A 479 -28.58 20.81 -15.37
N LEU A 480 -28.23 21.78 -16.20
CA LEU A 480 -26.85 22.10 -16.56
C LEU A 480 -26.39 23.32 -15.76
N ILE A 481 -25.32 23.20 -14.98
CA ILE A 481 -24.73 24.28 -14.19
C ILE A 481 -23.29 24.47 -14.68
N LYS A 482 -23.02 25.62 -15.31
CA LYS A 482 -21.74 25.87 -16.01
C LYS A 482 -21.18 27.27 -15.78
N ASN A 483 -19.87 27.35 -15.54
CA ASN A 483 -19.13 28.62 -15.44
C ASN A 483 -19.71 29.55 -14.36
N CYS A 484 -20.25 28.98 -13.28
CA CYS A 484 -20.78 29.72 -12.14
C CYS A 484 -19.74 29.83 -11.03
N LYS A 485 -19.79 30.95 -10.29
CA LYS A 485 -19.12 31.11 -9.00
C LYS A 485 -20.11 30.75 -7.90
N ILE A 486 -19.70 29.87 -6.99
CA ILE A 486 -20.58 29.29 -5.99
C ILE A 486 -19.92 29.44 -4.62
N THR A 487 -20.57 30.22 -3.76
CA THR A 487 -20.27 30.30 -2.32
C THR A 487 -21.54 30.01 -1.52
N SER A 488 -21.40 29.68 -0.23
CA SER A 488 -22.56 29.48 0.63
C SER A 488 -22.19 29.63 2.11
N LEU A 489 -22.71 30.67 2.76
CA LEU A 489 -22.41 30.97 4.16
C LEU A 489 -23.23 30.11 5.14
N ASN A 490 -24.39 29.60 4.72
CA ASN A 490 -25.33 28.90 5.61
C ASN A 490 -25.43 27.39 5.32
N SER A 491 -25.07 26.94 4.12
CA SER A 491 -25.26 25.57 3.65
C SER A 491 -24.11 25.12 2.72
N SER A 492 -24.23 23.95 2.10
CA SER A 492 -23.29 23.49 1.07
C SER A 492 -23.45 24.25 -0.25
N GLY A 493 -22.40 24.25 -1.08
CA GLY A 493 -22.37 25.00 -2.35
C GLY A 493 -23.33 24.45 -3.40
N ILE A 494 -23.23 23.16 -3.72
CA ILE A 494 -24.30 22.42 -4.41
C ILE A 494 -24.68 21.20 -3.59
N ILE A 495 -25.99 20.94 -3.47
CA ILE A 495 -26.55 19.72 -2.92
C ILE A 495 -27.28 18.95 -4.02
N VAL A 496 -26.97 17.66 -4.18
CA VAL A 496 -27.63 16.77 -5.14
C VAL A 496 -28.24 15.58 -4.40
N MET A 497 -29.54 15.37 -4.53
CA MET A 497 -30.26 14.31 -3.83
C MET A 497 -31.42 13.69 -4.64
N THR A 498 -32.05 12.67 -4.05
CA THR A 498 -33.27 12.00 -4.55
C THR A 498 -33.27 11.72 -6.06
N LYS A 499 -32.18 11.09 -6.51
CA LYS A 499 -31.92 10.65 -7.90
C LYS A 499 -31.71 11.76 -8.93
N SER A 500 -31.59 13.03 -8.54
CA SER A 500 -31.17 14.09 -9.46
C SER A 500 -29.80 13.82 -10.07
N ASN A 501 -29.65 14.22 -11.34
CA ASN A 501 -28.48 13.94 -12.16
C ASN A 501 -28.03 15.23 -12.91
N PRO A 502 -27.55 16.25 -12.19
CA PRO A 502 -27.10 17.50 -12.78
C PRO A 502 -25.78 17.31 -13.55
N LYS A 503 -25.56 18.18 -14.54
CA LYS A 503 -24.29 18.35 -15.23
C LYS A 503 -23.61 19.59 -14.66
N ILE A 504 -22.53 19.41 -13.90
CA ILE A 504 -21.81 20.47 -13.17
C ILE A 504 -20.42 20.63 -13.81
N TYR A 505 -20.26 21.65 -14.66
CA TYR A 505 -19.08 21.82 -15.52
C TYR A 505 -18.38 23.18 -15.36
N GLN A 506 -17.06 23.20 -15.21
CA GLN A 506 -16.25 24.44 -15.22
C GLN A 506 -16.71 25.50 -14.18
N ASN A 507 -17.23 25.09 -13.03
CA ASN A 507 -17.63 26.01 -11.96
C ASN A 507 -16.49 26.23 -10.96
N LEU A 508 -16.54 27.38 -10.28
CA LEU A 508 -15.63 27.77 -9.22
C LEU A 508 -16.37 27.75 -7.87
N PHE A 509 -16.07 26.77 -7.04
CA PHE A 509 -16.59 26.65 -5.68
C PHE A 509 -15.57 27.25 -4.70
N ILE A 510 -16.04 28.17 -3.85
CA ILE A 510 -15.21 28.83 -2.82
C ILE A 510 -15.97 28.80 -1.49
N ASN A 511 -15.30 28.39 -0.41
CA ASN A 511 -15.71 28.56 0.99
C ASN A 511 -17.23 28.38 1.22
N CYS A 512 -17.73 27.15 1.09
CA CYS A 512 -19.12 26.83 1.45
C CYS A 512 -19.16 26.14 2.82
N LYS A 513 -20.20 26.38 3.60
CA LYS A 513 -20.41 25.73 4.89
C LYS A 513 -20.75 24.24 4.73
N ASN A 514 -20.25 23.41 5.63
CA ASN A 514 -20.29 21.94 5.61
C ASN A 514 -19.45 21.30 4.47
N TYR A 515 -19.77 21.59 3.19
CA TYR A 515 -19.17 20.98 1.99
C TYR A 515 -19.31 21.93 0.78
N LEU A 516 -18.32 21.95 -0.12
CA LEU A 516 -18.47 22.64 -1.42
C LEU A 516 -19.48 21.90 -2.31
N LEU A 517 -19.45 20.56 -2.29
CA LEU A 517 -20.38 19.70 -3.02
C LEU A 517 -20.84 18.53 -2.15
N LEU A 518 -22.16 18.39 -1.98
CA LEU A 518 -22.80 17.30 -1.27
C LEU A 518 -23.65 16.48 -2.23
N ILE A 519 -23.37 15.17 -2.35
CA ILE A 519 -24.15 14.23 -3.15
C ILE A 519 -24.65 13.13 -2.21
N THR A 520 -25.97 13.03 -2.03
CA THR A 520 -26.59 12.15 -1.03
C THR A 520 -27.90 11.52 -1.52
N ASN A 521 -28.51 10.62 -0.74
CA ASN A 521 -29.84 10.05 -0.99
C ASN A 521 -30.06 9.57 -2.45
N SER A 522 -29.15 8.72 -2.94
CA SER A 522 -29.12 8.20 -4.33
C SER A 522 -28.93 9.27 -5.41
N GLY A 523 -28.38 10.43 -5.05
CA GLY A 523 -27.95 11.47 -5.98
C GLY A 523 -26.91 10.97 -6.98
N LYS A 524 -26.88 11.62 -8.14
CA LYS A 524 -25.96 11.31 -9.25
C LYS A 524 -25.28 12.60 -9.72
N GLY A 525 -24.84 12.62 -10.97
CA GLY A 525 -24.32 13.81 -11.63
C GLY A 525 -23.03 13.55 -12.39
N GLU A 526 -22.81 14.39 -13.39
CA GLU A 526 -21.54 14.50 -14.12
C GLU A 526 -20.85 15.77 -13.62
N ILE A 527 -19.78 15.62 -12.83
CA ILE A 527 -19.07 16.72 -12.19
C ILE A 527 -17.68 16.81 -12.81
N MET A 528 -17.48 17.78 -13.70
CA MET A 528 -16.28 17.82 -14.55
C MET A 528 -15.61 19.20 -14.67
N ASN A 529 -14.28 19.20 -14.66
CA ASN A 529 -13.44 20.40 -14.84
C ASN A 529 -13.76 21.55 -13.85
N ASN A 530 -14.31 21.27 -12.66
CA ASN A 530 -14.59 22.31 -11.65
C ASN A 530 -13.35 22.58 -10.80
N LYS A 531 -13.20 23.83 -10.32
CA LYS A 531 -12.21 24.22 -9.32
C LYS A 531 -12.90 24.37 -7.96
N LEU A 532 -12.41 23.64 -6.97
CA LEU A 532 -12.94 23.60 -5.60
C LEU A 532 -11.86 24.08 -4.63
N VAL A 533 -12.13 25.16 -3.92
CA VAL A 533 -11.18 25.87 -3.04
C VAL A 533 -11.83 26.12 -1.67
N ASP A 534 -11.10 25.83 -0.60
CA ASP A 534 -11.49 26.14 0.78
C ASP A 534 -10.29 26.69 1.56
N ASN A 535 -10.54 27.78 2.30
CA ASN A 535 -9.53 28.62 2.93
C ASN A 535 -9.72 28.75 4.46
N PHE A 536 -10.13 27.67 5.14
CA PHE A 536 -10.46 27.66 6.58
C PHE A 536 -11.60 28.62 6.98
N GLN A 537 -12.56 28.90 6.10
CA GLN A 537 -13.72 29.72 6.51
C GLN A 537 -14.70 28.94 7.39
N PHE A 538 -14.72 27.61 7.28
CA PHE A 538 -15.61 26.72 8.03
C PHE A 538 -14.90 25.42 8.40
N ASP A 539 -15.32 24.78 9.49
CA ASP A 539 -14.83 23.47 9.95
C ASP A 539 -15.41 22.32 9.10
N ASN A 540 -15.12 22.35 7.81
CA ASN A 540 -15.61 21.38 6.83
C ASN A 540 -14.91 20.04 7.00
N LEU A 541 -15.68 18.95 7.02
CA LEU A 541 -15.12 17.60 7.09
C LEU A 541 -14.57 17.13 5.73
N ALA A 542 -15.07 17.68 4.62
CA ALA A 542 -14.54 17.44 3.28
C ALA A 542 -14.93 18.57 2.30
N LEU A 543 -14.20 18.70 1.18
CA LEU A 543 -14.62 19.53 0.06
C LEU A 543 -15.82 18.89 -0.67
N ILE A 544 -15.74 17.59 -0.94
CA ILE A 544 -16.82 16.79 -1.53
C ILE A 544 -17.23 15.67 -0.58
N LEU A 545 -18.52 15.60 -0.22
CA LEU A 545 -19.11 14.44 0.46
C LEU A 545 -20.02 13.67 -0.48
N ILE A 546 -19.78 12.36 -0.60
CA ILE A 546 -20.59 11.39 -1.34
C ILE A 546 -21.13 10.38 -0.33
N ASP A 547 -22.44 10.42 -0.08
CA ASP A 547 -23.10 9.68 0.99
C ASP A 547 -24.31 8.87 0.48
N GLY A 548 -24.59 7.74 1.12
CA GLY A 548 -25.83 7.00 0.98
C GLY A 548 -25.89 5.96 -0.14
N PHE A 549 -26.87 5.08 0.01
CA PHE A 549 -27.09 3.93 -0.88
C PHE A 549 -27.50 4.38 -2.30
N GLN A 550 -26.90 3.73 -3.31
CA GLN A 550 -27.11 4.04 -4.74
C GLN A 550 -26.69 5.45 -5.17
N THR A 551 -25.90 6.15 -4.35
CA THR A 551 -25.26 7.42 -4.74
C THR A 551 -24.07 7.11 -5.67
N ILE A 552 -24.18 7.50 -6.94
CA ILE A 552 -23.29 7.06 -8.04
C ILE A 552 -22.81 8.19 -8.97
N PRO A 553 -22.23 9.28 -8.44
CA PRO A 553 -21.75 10.38 -9.28
C PRO A 553 -20.46 10.03 -10.05
N TYR A 554 -20.25 10.75 -11.15
CA TYR A 554 -19.05 10.68 -11.98
C TYR A 554 -18.24 11.97 -11.85
N LEU A 555 -17.04 11.89 -11.28
CA LEU A 555 -16.13 13.02 -11.04
C LEU A 555 -14.92 12.91 -11.97
N GLU A 556 -14.78 13.82 -12.94
CA GLU A 556 -13.64 13.83 -13.85
C GLU A 556 -12.93 15.19 -13.97
N LYS A 557 -11.58 15.20 -13.93
CA LYS A 557 -10.74 16.40 -14.18
C LYS A 557 -11.03 17.60 -13.27
N ASN A 558 -11.61 17.40 -12.09
CA ASN A 558 -11.78 18.48 -11.12
C ASN A 558 -10.45 18.78 -10.41
N LEU A 559 -10.23 20.05 -10.08
CA LEU A 559 -9.12 20.52 -9.26
C LEU A 559 -9.66 20.81 -7.85
N LEU A 560 -9.21 20.04 -6.87
CA LEU A 560 -9.49 20.22 -5.45
C LEU A 560 -8.23 20.73 -4.78
N THR A 561 -8.28 21.93 -4.23
CA THR A 561 -7.16 22.56 -3.50
C THR A 561 -7.66 23.13 -2.18
N PHE A 562 -6.76 23.20 -1.22
CA PHE A 562 -7.01 23.75 0.10
C PHE A 562 -5.88 24.74 0.41
N GLU A 563 -6.23 26.00 0.69
CA GLU A 563 -5.27 27.11 0.71
C GLU A 563 -5.34 27.84 2.04
N LYS A 564 -4.32 27.66 2.89
CA LYS A 564 -4.25 28.38 4.17
C LYS A 564 -4.13 29.88 3.90
N ASN A 565 -5.12 30.65 4.35
CA ASN A 565 -5.11 32.09 4.22
C ASN A 565 -4.12 32.68 5.25
N ILE A 566 -2.88 32.94 4.81
CA ILE A 566 -1.74 33.32 5.67
C ILE A 566 -2.01 34.59 6.50
N ASN A 567 -2.95 35.42 6.06
CA ASN A 567 -3.23 36.74 6.64
C ASN A 567 -4.00 36.73 7.99
N ASN A 568 -4.52 35.58 8.44
CA ASN A 568 -5.42 35.52 9.62
C ASN A 568 -4.75 35.04 10.93
N GLU A 569 -3.45 34.71 10.96
CA GLU A 569 -2.80 34.19 12.18
C GLU A 569 -2.66 35.22 13.32
N ASN A 570 -2.98 36.50 13.09
CA ASN A 570 -2.86 37.58 14.07
C ASN A 570 -4.12 37.88 14.91
N GLN A 571 -5.22 37.09 14.81
CA GLN A 571 -6.47 37.40 15.56
C GLN A 571 -7.15 36.23 16.31
N SER A 572 -6.59 35.01 16.32
CA SER A 572 -7.22 33.86 17.01
C SER A 572 -6.34 33.19 18.08
N SER A 573 -5.26 33.83 18.53
CA SER A 573 -4.36 33.32 19.58
C SER A 573 -4.43 34.13 20.89
N SER A 574 -5.62 34.58 21.29
CA SER A 574 -5.82 35.34 22.53
C SER A 574 -7.16 35.06 23.24
N ASN A 575 -7.49 33.78 23.46
CA ASN A 575 -8.37 33.36 24.57
C ASN A 575 -8.43 31.83 24.74
N LYS A 576 -7.49 31.29 25.53
CA LYS A 576 -7.63 30.02 26.28
C LYS A 576 -6.52 29.98 27.33
N ASN A 577 -6.64 30.83 28.34
CA ASN A 577 -5.72 30.87 29.47
C ASN A 577 -6.26 30.03 30.63
N ASN A 578 -5.35 29.40 31.35
CA ASN A 578 -5.47 28.95 32.74
C ASN A 578 -6.55 27.89 33.06
N ASN A 579 -6.09 26.65 33.23
CA ASN A 579 -5.90 26.14 34.58
C ASN A 579 -4.71 25.17 34.62
N LYS A 580 -3.72 25.50 35.44
CA LYS A 580 -2.75 24.52 35.93
C LYS A 580 -3.47 23.58 36.92
N ASN A 581 -2.95 22.36 37.04
CA ASN A 581 -2.49 21.86 38.33
C ASN A 581 -1.28 21.00 38.05
N ASP A 582 -0.26 21.18 38.87
CA ASP A 582 1.02 20.46 38.81
C ASP A 582 0.84 19.04 39.42
N ASP A 583 1.68 18.09 39.02
CA ASP A 583 2.40 17.13 39.90
C ASP A 583 2.95 15.91 39.11
N ASP A 584 4.26 15.72 39.29
CA ASP A 584 5.09 14.51 39.26
C ASP A 584 5.52 13.76 37.97
N ASP A 585 6.86 13.69 37.88
CA ASP A 585 7.77 12.68 37.30
C ASP A 585 7.90 12.52 35.77
N ASP A 586 8.81 13.35 35.22
CA ASP A 586 9.51 13.12 33.96
C ASP A 586 10.46 11.91 34.04
N ASP A 587 10.34 10.98 33.08
CA ASP A 587 11.38 10.00 32.76
C ASP A 587 11.48 9.87 31.23
N GLU A 588 12.26 10.77 30.61
CA GLU A 588 12.55 10.71 29.17
C GLU A 588 13.43 9.48 28.86
N ASN A 589 12.96 8.58 28.00
CA ASN A 589 13.90 7.78 27.21
C ASN A 589 13.39 7.45 25.80
N THR A 590 14.25 7.80 24.85
CA THR A 590 14.09 7.81 23.40
C THR A 590 13.63 6.50 22.75
N VAL A 591 12.72 6.66 21.77
CA VAL A 591 12.67 5.94 20.48
C VAL A 591 13.10 4.47 20.49
N ASN A 592 12.14 3.55 20.62
CA ASN A 592 12.02 2.37 19.73
C ASN A 592 10.73 1.57 19.98
N GLY A 593 10.02 1.24 18.89
CA GLY A 593 8.93 0.25 18.91
C GLY A 593 7.52 0.79 19.09
N LEU A 594 6.70 0.71 18.02
CA LEU A 594 5.25 0.77 18.10
C LEU A 594 4.72 -0.33 19.03
N ASN A 595 4.34 0.05 20.25
CA ASN A 595 3.76 -0.83 21.25
C ASN A 595 2.29 -0.47 21.49
N ILE A 596 1.44 -0.74 20.48
CA ILE A 596 -0.01 -0.47 20.54
C ILE A 596 -0.68 -1.57 21.39
N SER A 597 -0.60 -1.43 22.71
CA SER A 597 -1.22 -2.36 23.65
C SER A 597 -2.76 -2.26 23.62
N LYS A 598 -3.43 -3.40 23.76
CA LYS A 598 -4.83 -3.60 23.33
C LYS A 598 -5.92 -2.94 24.21
N ASN A 599 -5.61 -2.03 25.13
CA ASN A 599 -6.62 -1.42 26.02
C ASN A 599 -6.57 0.11 26.19
N THR A 600 -5.58 0.81 25.64
CA THR A 600 -5.63 2.28 25.47
C THR A 600 -6.27 2.70 24.14
N LYS A 601 -6.45 1.76 23.20
CA LYS A 601 -7.04 2.02 21.86
C LYS A 601 -8.35 2.79 21.90
N ARG A 602 -9.29 2.52 22.82
CA ARG A 602 -10.58 3.26 22.82
C ARG A 602 -10.38 4.76 23.11
N ARG A 603 -9.85 5.15 24.26
CA ARG A 603 -9.66 6.57 24.58
C ARG A 603 -8.70 7.31 23.64
N LYS A 604 -7.64 6.65 23.16
CA LYS A 604 -6.73 7.29 22.20
C LYS A 604 -7.36 7.41 20.82
N GLN A 605 -8.08 6.40 20.36
CA GLN A 605 -8.84 6.49 19.11
C GLN A 605 -10.02 7.46 19.24
N ASP A 606 -10.64 7.63 20.40
CA ASP A 606 -11.70 8.64 20.58
C ASP A 606 -11.12 10.07 20.45
N LEU A 607 -9.94 10.36 21.01
CA LEU A 607 -9.21 11.62 20.80
C LEU A 607 -8.63 11.77 19.38
N GLU A 608 -8.04 10.72 18.80
CA GLU A 608 -7.52 10.74 17.42
C GLU A 608 -8.68 10.90 16.42
N ASN A 609 -9.83 10.26 16.65
CA ASN A 609 -11.07 10.48 15.90
C ASN A 609 -11.68 11.88 16.13
N GLU A 610 -11.34 12.59 17.21
CA GLU A 610 -11.76 13.99 17.41
C GLU A 610 -10.81 14.94 16.66
N ILE A 611 -9.49 14.72 16.73
CA ILE A 611 -8.49 15.49 15.98
C ILE A 611 -8.57 15.23 14.46
N GLU A 612 -8.98 14.04 14.03
CA GLU A 612 -9.25 13.72 12.62
C GLU A 612 -10.55 14.38 12.10
N LYS A 613 -11.53 14.67 12.97
CA LYS A 613 -12.73 15.44 12.57
C LYS A 613 -12.42 16.92 12.33
N GLU A 614 -11.30 17.45 12.83
CA GLU A 614 -10.91 18.85 12.65
C GLU A 614 -10.18 19.12 11.31
N LYS A 615 -10.05 18.11 10.43
CA LYS A 615 -9.27 18.22 9.19
C LYS A 615 -10.11 17.98 7.92
N CYS A 616 -10.20 19.03 7.09
CA CYS A 616 -10.93 18.99 5.83
C CYS A 616 -10.26 18.06 4.79
N ASN A 617 -10.98 17.01 4.42
CA ASN A 617 -10.57 16.02 3.43
C ASN A 617 -10.91 16.45 1.99
N GLY A 618 -10.23 15.91 0.98
CA GLY A 618 -10.58 16.20 -0.41
C GLY A 618 -11.95 15.63 -0.81
N ILE A 619 -12.04 14.29 -0.83
CA ILE A 619 -13.28 13.58 -1.15
C ILE A 619 -13.55 12.53 -0.08
N TRP A 620 -14.72 12.59 0.56
CA TRP A 620 -15.18 11.55 1.49
C TRP A 620 -16.34 10.78 0.88
N ILE A 621 -16.20 9.46 0.82
CA ILE A 621 -17.16 8.52 0.25
C ILE A 621 -17.60 7.54 1.35
N LYS A 622 -18.90 7.47 1.63
CA LYS A 622 -19.42 6.60 2.69
C LYS A 622 -20.79 5.97 2.38
N ASN A 623 -21.15 5.00 3.22
CA ASN A 623 -22.48 4.38 3.33
C ASN A 623 -22.99 3.74 2.02
N ASN A 624 -22.25 2.76 1.49
CA ASN A 624 -22.57 2.02 0.26
C ASN A 624 -22.66 2.88 -1.02
N SER A 625 -21.98 4.03 -1.05
CA SER A 625 -21.80 4.86 -2.25
C SER A 625 -20.91 4.17 -3.29
N LYS A 626 -21.13 4.45 -4.59
CA LYS A 626 -20.37 3.84 -5.70
C LYS A 626 -19.95 4.85 -6.78
N PRO A 627 -19.19 5.89 -6.44
CA PRO A 627 -18.72 6.88 -7.42
C PRO A 627 -17.60 6.34 -8.33
N ILE A 628 -17.45 7.01 -9.47
CA ILE A 628 -16.26 6.91 -10.33
C ILE A 628 -15.51 8.25 -10.22
N ILE A 629 -14.23 8.18 -9.90
CA ILE A 629 -13.36 9.34 -9.66
C ILE A 629 -12.15 9.18 -10.58
N LYS A 630 -12.09 9.99 -11.64
CA LYS A 630 -11.11 9.84 -12.73
C LYS A 630 -10.36 11.13 -13.07
N LEU A 631 -9.04 11.07 -13.28
CA LEU A 631 -8.24 12.22 -13.77
C LEU A 631 -8.34 13.51 -12.93
N ASN A 632 -8.81 13.45 -11.68
CA ASN A 632 -8.89 14.61 -10.79
C ASN A 632 -7.51 14.94 -10.20
N GLN A 633 -7.31 16.20 -9.85
CA GLN A 633 -6.13 16.69 -9.15
C GLN A 633 -6.56 17.11 -7.74
N ILE A 634 -5.94 16.52 -6.71
CA ILE A 634 -6.24 16.78 -5.30
C ILE A 634 -4.94 17.21 -4.63
N TYR A 635 -4.87 18.45 -4.12
CA TYR A 635 -3.63 19.08 -3.72
C TYR A 635 -3.72 19.81 -2.38
N LYS A 636 -2.68 19.71 -1.53
CA LYS A 636 -2.55 20.49 -0.27
C LYS A 636 -3.68 20.30 0.75
N MET A 637 -4.43 19.19 0.69
CA MET A 637 -5.52 18.90 1.62
C MET A 637 -5.05 18.93 3.08
N ASN A 638 -5.80 19.59 3.97
CA ASN A 638 -5.49 19.62 5.40
C ASN A 638 -5.78 18.29 6.11
N GLY A 639 -6.69 17.49 5.56
CA GLY A 639 -6.91 16.10 5.92
C GLY A 639 -6.30 15.12 4.93
N HIS A 640 -7.03 14.04 4.69
CA HIS A 640 -6.73 13.04 3.68
C HIS A 640 -7.13 13.51 2.26
N GLY A 641 -6.51 12.92 1.24
CA GLY A 641 -6.89 13.18 -0.16
C GLY A 641 -8.27 12.58 -0.50
N ILE A 642 -8.41 11.27 -0.33
CA ILE A 642 -9.68 10.54 -0.52
C ILE A 642 -9.90 9.56 0.64
N ILE A 643 -11.09 9.59 1.27
CA ILE A 643 -11.53 8.59 2.25
C ILE A 643 -12.67 7.75 1.67
N ILE A 644 -12.57 6.43 1.82
CA ILE A 644 -13.62 5.46 1.50
C ILE A 644 -13.98 4.68 2.77
N SER A 645 -15.24 4.74 3.20
CA SER A 645 -15.71 4.00 4.39
C SER A 645 -17.09 3.36 4.21
N ASN A 646 -17.48 2.55 5.19
CA ASN A 646 -18.82 1.97 5.34
C ASN A 646 -19.34 1.27 4.07
N GLN A 647 -18.67 0.19 3.66
CA GLN A 647 -19.08 -0.71 2.56
C GLN A 647 -19.19 -0.05 1.18
N SER A 648 -18.57 1.11 0.99
CA SER A 648 -18.56 1.79 -0.31
C SER A 648 -17.67 1.05 -1.32
N THR A 649 -17.99 1.16 -2.61
CA THR A 649 -17.27 0.46 -3.68
C THR A 649 -17.00 1.40 -4.85
N CYS A 650 -15.77 1.89 -4.98
CA CYS A 650 -15.43 2.99 -5.88
C CYS A 650 -14.50 2.53 -7.01
N LYS A 651 -14.48 3.29 -8.11
CA LYS A 651 -13.40 3.23 -9.10
C LYS A 651 -12.60 4.54 -9.04
N ILE A 652 -11.34 4.47 -8.62
CA ILE A 652 -10.44 5.62 -8.51
C ILE A 652 -9.33 5.43 -9.55
N GLU A 653 -9.37 6.20 -10.63
CA GLU A 653 -8.57 5.96 -11.84
C GLU A 653 -7.76 7.19 -12.31
N SER A 654 -6.45 7.05 -12.47
CA SER A 654 -5.59 8.10 -13.08
C SER A 654 -5.66 9.48 -12.40
N ASN A 655 -5.95 9.55 -11.11
CA ASN A 655 -5.95 10.80 -10.34
C ASN A 655 -4.54 11.14 -9.85
N LYS A 656 -4.29 12.43 -9.61
CA LYS A 656 -3.06 12.94 -9.00
C LYS A 656 -3.39 13.50 -7.62
N ILE A 657 -2.90 12.85 -6.56
CA ILE A 657 -3.12 13.23 -5.17
C ILE A 657 -1.76 13.62 -4.59
N LYS A 658 -1.58 14.88 -4.19
CA LYS A 658 -0.27 15.35 -3.70
C LYS A 658 -0.35 16.23 -2.45
N ASN A 659 0.67 16.10 -1.61
CA ASN A 659 0.95 16.97 -0.46
C ASN A 659 -0.23 17.09 0.53
N CYS A 660 -0.89 15.98 0.86
CA CYS A 660 -1.92 15.97 1.90
C CYS A 660 -1.27 15.95 3.30
N ASN A 661 -1.83 16.70 4.25
CA ASN A 661 -1.37 16.74 5.64
C ASN A 661 -1.70 15.46 6.42
N GLN A 662 -2.53 14.58 5.85
CA GLN A 662 -2.68 13.18 6.26
C GLN A 662 -2.44 12.26 5.05
N SER A 663 -2.94 11.03 5.11
CA SER A 663 -2.68 10.02 4.08
C SER A 663 -3.43 10.29 2.78
N GLY A 664 -2.81 9.96 1.64
CA GLY A 664 -3.33 10.30 0.31
C GLY A 664 -4.67 9.63 -0.01
N ILE A 665 -4.77 8.31 0.24
CA ILE A 665 -6.04 7.56 0.15
C ILE A 665 -6.20 6.69 1.41
N VAL A 666 -7.38 6.68 2.02
CA VAL A 666 -7.76 5.77 3.12
C VAL A 666 -8.96 4.92 2.70
N ILE A 667 -8.88 3.60 2.93
CA ILE A 667 -9.96 2.66 2.62
C ILE A 667 -10.24 1.77 3.85
N SER A 668 -11.32 2.07 4.56
CA SER A 668 -11.84 1.29 5.69
C SER A 668 -13.08 0.48 5.29
N ARG A 669 -13.13 -0.81 5.67
CA ARG A 669 -14.33 -1.67 5.56
C ARG A 669 -15.04 -1.59 4.19
N SER A 670 -14.26 -1.55 3.13
CA SER A 670 -14.70 -1.23 1.76
C SER A 670 -13.93 -2.04 0.71
N ASN A 671 -14.48 -2.10 -0.51
CA ASN A 671 -13.88 -2.83 -1.64
C ASN A 671 -13.92 -1.97 -2.91
N SER A 672 -12.79 -1.39 -3.27
CA SER A 672 -12.66 -0.45 -4.40
C SER A 672 -11.53 -0.88 -5.35
N LEU A 673 -11.60 -0.38 -6.59
CA LEU A 673 -10.52 -0.47 -7.56
C LEU A 673 -9.76 0.86 -7.59
N VAL A 674 -8.48 0.82 -7.22
CA VAL A 674 -7.55 1.96 -7.27
C VAL A 674 -6.54 1.67 -8.38
N LEU A 675 -6.65 2.39 -9.50
CA LEU A 675 -5.96 2.09 -10.76
C LEU A 675 -5.16 3.29 -11.30
N ASN A 676 -3.88 3.11 -11.59
CA ASN A 676 -3.04 4.10 -12.31
C ASN A 676 -2.95 5.50 -11.66
N ASN A 677 -3.11 5.62 -10.33
CA ASN A 677 -3.06 6.92 -9.65
C ASN A 677 -1.63 7.28 -9.24
N GLU A 678 -1.32 8.58 -9.22
CA GLU A 678 -0.09 9.14 -8.63
C GLU A 678 -0.41 9.68 -7.22
N ILE A 679 0.19 9.09 -6.18
CA ILE A 679 0.07 9.54 -4.78
C ILE A 679 1.45 9.97 -4.28
N ILE A 680 1.62 11.27 -3.99
CA ILE A 680 2.95 11.87 -3.76
C ILE A 680 2.96 12.81 -2.54
N GLY A 681 3.92 12.65 -1.63
CA GLY A 681 4.24 13.71 -0.66
C GLY A 681 3.27 13.87 0.51
N SER A 682 2.45 12.87 0.83
CA SER A 682 1.62 12.91 2.05
C SER A 682 2.47 12.93 3.33
N LEU A 683 2.03 13.68 4.34
CA LEU A 683 2.66 13.77 5.66
C LEU A 683 2.39 12.56 6.58
N LEU A 684 1.62 11.57 6.10
CA LEU A 684 1.48 10.25 6.70
C LEU A 684 1.77 9.19 5.62
N ASN A 685 0.82 8.29 5.35
CA ASN A 685 0.99 7.19 4.40
C ASN A 685 0.50 7.58 2.99
N GLY A 686 0.99 6.88 1.96
CA GLY A 686 0.44 7.06 0.61
C GLY A 686 -0.99 6.51 0.51
N ILE A 687 -1.15 5.21 0.76
CA ILE A 687 -2.47 4.55 0.80
C ILE A 687 -2.60 3.69 2.07
N GLU A 688 -3.74 3.79 2.76
CA GLU A 688 -4.07 2.99 3.93
C GLU A 688 -5.25 2.04 3.68
N LEU A 689 -5.08 0.78 4.07
CA LEU A 689 -6.04 -0.30 3.88
C LEU A 689 -6.35 -0.94 5.24
N ILE A 690 -7.52 -0.61 5.78
CA ILE A 690 -7.88 -0.92 7.18
C ILE A 690 -9.26 -1.60 7.29
N ASP A 691 -9.54 -2.18 8.45
CA ASP A 691 -10.83 -2.76 8.86
C ASP A 691 -11.42 -3.77 7.87
N ASN A 692 -10.66 -4.81 7.56
CA ASN A 692 -11.02 -5.87 6.61
C ASN A 692 -11.23 -5.36 5.17
N CYS A 693 -10.46 -4.36 4.74
CA CYS A 693 -10.44 -3.88 3.36
C CYS A 693 -10.00 -5.01 2.40
N THR A 694 -10.73 -5.17 1.29
CA THR A 694 -10.49 -6.21 0.25
C THR A 694 -10.18 -5.63 -1.13
N SER A 695 -9.91 -4.32 -1.17
CA SER A 695 -9.70 -3.53 -2.39
C SER A 695 -8.55 -4.04 -3.27
N THR A 696 -8.61 -3.68 -4.56
CA THR A 696 -7.57 -3.97 -5.55
C THR A 696 -6.83 -2.68 -5.93
N LEU A 697 -5.52 -2.66 -5.70
CA LEU A 697 -4.60 -1.59 -6.07
C LEU A 697 -3.77 -2.07 -7.26
N LYS A 698 -3.93 -1.44 -8.43
CA LYS A 698 -3.24 -1.82 -9.66
C LYS A 698 -2.55 -0.63 -10.33
N GLU A 699 -1.29 -0.82 -10.78
CA GLU A 699 -0.56 0.16 -11.61
C GLU A 699 -0.40 1.57 -11.00
N ASN A 700 -0.58 1.72 -9.68
CA ASN A 700 -0.41 3.02 -9.02
C ASN A 700 1.06 3.33 -8.75
N LYS A 701 1.37 4.63 -8.67
CA LYS A 701 2.67 5.17 -8.26
C LYS A 701 2.53 5.82 -6.90
N VAL A 702 3.23 5.31 -5.89
CA VAL A 702 3.11 5.76 -4.49
C VAL A 702 4.48 6.12 -3.93
N MET A 703 4.75 7.42 -3.79
CA MET A 703 6.12 7.87 -3.54
C MET A 703 6.27 9.12 -2.67
N ARG A 704 7.44 9.28 -2.06
CA ARG A 704 7.86 10.48 -1.31
C ARG A 704 6.94 10.83 -0.12
N ASN A 705 6.17 9.86 0.39
CA ASN A 705 5.35 10.03 1.60
C ASN A 705 6.24 9.84 2.84
N THR A 706 5.98 10.60 3.91
CA THR A 706 6.85 10.65 5.10
C THR A 706 6.81 9.36 5.92
N HIS A 707 5.67 8.67 5.97
CA HIS A 707 5.55 7.36 6.62
C HIS A 707 5.70 6.23 5.60
N SER A 708 4.69 5.36 5.45
CA SER A 708 4.77 4.22 4.55
C SER A 708 4.08 4.49 3.20
N GLY A 709 4.60 3.92 2.12
CA GLY A 709 3.91 3.97 0.83
C GLY A 709 2.52 3.33 0.92
N LEU A 710 2.47 2.08 1.35
CA LEU A 710 1.23 1.37 1.71
C LEU A 710 1.24 0.97 3.19
N LEU A 711 0.15 1.24 3.90
CA LEU A 711 -0.14 0.69 5.23
C LEU A 711 -1.31 -0.29 5.13
N ILE A 712 -1.12 -1.53 5.60
CA ILE A 712 -2.11 -2.60 5.53
C ILE A 712 -2.26 -3.22 6.92
N THR A 713 -3.45 -3.09 7.52
CA THR A 713 -3.67 -3.48 8.92
C THR A 713 -5.14 -3.88 9.17
N ASN A 714 -5.49 -4.23 10.41
CA ASN A 714 -6.86 -4.49 10.87
C ASN A 714 -7.61 -5.55 10.02
N GLY A 715 -6.95 -6.64 9.64
CA GLY A 715 -7.59 -7.77 8.95
C GLY A 715 -7.74 -7.62 7.44
N SER A 716 -7.10 -6.60 6.84
CA SER A 716 -7.21 -6.32 5.40
C SER A 716 -6.54 -7.38 4.53
N LYS A 717 -7.15 -7.67 3.37
CA LYS A 717 -6.79 -8.77 2.44
C LYS A 717 -6.74 -8.27 1.00
N ALA A 718 -6.15 -7.09 0.81
CA ALA A 718 -6.10 -6.39 -0.47
C ALA A 718 -5.24 -7.13 -1.53
N LYS A 719 -5.56 -6.89 -2.81
CA LYS A 719 -4.77 -7.34 -3.96
C LYS A 719 -3.94 -6.16 -4.48
N ILE A 720 -2.63 -6.29 -4.51
CA ILE A 720 -1.69 -5.21 -4.85
C ILE A 720 -0.84 -5.69 -6.03
N ILE A 721 -1.12 -5.18 -7.23
CA ILE A 721 -0.66 -5.73 -8.51
C ILE A 721 0.05 -4.68 -9.35
N ALA A 722 1.30 -4.93 -9.77
CA ALA A 722 2.04 -4.09 -10.72
C ALA A 722 2.15 -2.59 -10.34
N ASN A 723 2.18 -2.27 -9.04
CA ASN A 723 2.38 -0.90 -8.55
C ASN A 723 3.88 -0.56 -8.44
N GLU A 724 4.20 0.73 -8.54
CA GLU A 724 5.52 1.30 -8.26
C GLU A 724 5.47 2.02 -6.90
N ILE A 725 6.23 1.53 -5.92
CA ILE A 725 6.18 2.02 -4.53
C ILE A 725 7.60 2.36 -4.10
N CYS A 726 7.93 3.65 -4.00
CA CYS A 726 9.32 4.08 -3.86
C CYS A 726 9.54 5.38 -3.10
N ASN A 727 10.75 5.58 -2.56
CA ASN A 727 11.14 6.82 -1.88
C ASN A 727 10.26 7.21 -0.67
N ASN A 728 9.62 6.24 -0.01
CA ASN A 728 8.82 6.49 1.21
C ASN A 728 9.67 6.35 2.48
N GLY A 729 9.34 7.12 3.51
CA GLY A 729 10.15 7.35 4.70
C GLY A 729 10.37 6.11 5.58
N ILE A 730 9.33 5.63 6.26
CA ILE A 730 9.43 4.50 7.21
C ILE A 730 9.58 3.17 6.45
N SER A 731 8.74 2.95 5.45
CA SER A 731 8.81 1.77 4.59
C SER A 731 8.10 1.99 3.26
N ASN A 732 8.36 1.17 2.24
CA ASN A 732 7.49 1.19 1.07
C ASN A 732 6.17 0.45 1.34
N VAL A 733 6.20 -0.70 2.03
CA VAL A 733 4.99 -1.45 2.42
C VAL A 733 5.06 -1.90 3.88
N TYR A 734 4.06 -1.53 4.69
CA TYR A 734 3.91 -1.94 6.08
C TYR A 734 2.69 -2.83 6.28
N ILE A 735 2.88 -4.02 6.86
CA ILE A 735 1.84 -5.03 7.06
C ILE A 735 1.82 -5.46 8.53
N SER A 736 0.66 -5.33 9.18
CA SER A 736 0.47 -5.65 10.61
C SER A 736 -0.84 -6.37 10.88
N ASP A 737 -0.87 -7.10 12.00
CA ASP A 737 -2.00 -7.82 12.62
C ASP A 737 -2.29 -9.22 12.05
N GLU A 738 -2.61 -10.14 12.97
CA GLU A 738 -2.81 -11.59 12.77
C GLU A 738 -3.82 -11.99 11.68
N SER A 739 -4.81 -11.11 11.40
CA SER A 739 -5.83 -11.35 10.37
C SER A 739 -5.51 -10.71 9.01
N THR A 740 -4.48 -9.88 8.93
CA THR A 740 -4.09 -9.12 7.74
C THR A 740 -3.28 -10.01 6.81
N LYS A 741 -3.78 -10.19 5.58
CA LYS A 741 -3.28 -11.19 4.61
C LYS A 741 -3.35 -10.68 3.16
N PRO A 742 -2.62 -9.61 2.77
CA PRO A 742 -2.62 -9.10 1.40
C PRO A 742 -1.92 -10.05 0.41
N LYS A 743 -2.23 -9.89 -0.88
CA LYS A 743 -1.54 -10.54 -2.00
C LYS A 743 -0.82 -9.49 -2.84
N LEU A 744 0.52 -9.53 -2.84
CA LEU A 744 1.39 -8.63 -3.61
C LEU A 744 1.95 -9.38 -4.82
N LYS A 745 1.58 -8.95 -6.03
CA LYS A 745 2.05 -9.55 -7.28
C LYS A 745 2.69 -8.54 -8.24
N SER A 746 3.88 -8.86 -8.75
CA SER A 746 4.56 -8.13 -9.84
C SER A 746 4.83 -6.64 -9.56
N ASN A 747 4.91 -6.21 -8.29
CA ASN A 747 5.18 -4.82 -7.92
C ASN A 747 6.68 -4.49 -7.95
N GLN A 748 7.00 -3.21 -8.09
CA GLN A 748 8.35 -2.67 -7.94
C GLN A 748 8.44 -1.88 -6.63
N ILE A 749 9.29 -2.32 -5.71
CA ILE A 749 9.36 -1.83 -4.33
C ILE A 749 10.81 -1.45 -4.01
N HIS A 750 11.14 -0.16 -4.11
CA HIS A 750 12.53 0.27 -4.15
C HIS A 750 12.82 1.64 -3.54
N ASN A 751 14.09 1.91 -3.25
CA ASN A 751 14.54 3.20 -2.73
C ASN A 751 13.79 3.70 -1.47
N SER A 752 13.27 2.81 -0.59
CA SER A 752 12.77 3.28 0.71
C SER A 752 13.90 3.92 1.51
N LEU A 753 13.57 4.96 2.29
CA LEU A 753 14.49 5.56 3.25
C LEU A 753 14.69 4.65 4.48
N GLY A 754 13.71 3.80 4.78
CA GLY A 754 13.81 2.66 5.71
C GLY A 754 13.72 1.32 4.96
N ASN A 755 12.75 0.49 5.34
CA ASN A 755 12.59 -0.88 4.85
C ASN A 755 11.74 -0.97 3.57
N GLY A 756 12.07 -1.90 2.66
CA GLY A 756 11.23 -2.18 1.50
C GLY A 756 9.84 -2.70 1.90
N ILE A 757 9.80 -3.80 2.65
CA ILE A 757 8.56 -4.43 3.12
C ILE A 757 8.70 -4.83 4.59
N ILE A 758 7.71 -4.53 5.43
CA ILE A 758 7.62 -4.97 6.83
C ILE A 758 6.42 -5.90 7.01
N PHE A 759 6.66 -7.07 7.60
CA PHE A 759 5.65 -7.96 8.18
C PHE A 759 5.84 -8.01 9.69
N THR A 760 4.83 -7.59 10.45
CA THR A 760 4.87 -7.60 11.92
C THR A 760 3.54 -8.01 12.56
N ASN A 761 3.53 -8.17 13.89
CA ASN A 761 2.37 -8.48 14.73
C ASN A 761 1.52 -9.67 14.21
N LYS A 762 2.19 -10.80 13.93
CA LYS A 762 1.63 -12.03 13.35
C LYS A 762 0.97 -11.91 11.98
N SER A 763 1.25 -10.85 11.23
CA SER A 763 0.70 -10.71 9.88
C SER A 763 1.22 -11.79 8.94
N SER A 764 0.48 -12.00 7.85
CA SER A 764 0.83 -12.95 6.79
C SER A 764 0.45 -12.34 5.45
N GLY A 765 0.63 -13.08 4.37
CA GLY A 765 0.42 -12.60 3.01
C GLY A 765 1.17 -13.44 1.99
N ILE A 766 0.96 -13.13 0.72
CA ILE A 766 1.63 -13.81 -0.41
C ILE A 766 2.34 -12.76 -1.25
N LEU A 767 3.65 -12.89 -1.40
CA LEU A 767 4.49 -12.08 -2.30
C LEU A 767 4.93 -12.96 -3.46
N THR A 768 4.54 -12.60 -4.69
CA THR A 768 4.92 -13.30 -5.92
C THR A 768 5.42 -12.37 -7.01
N GLU A 769 6.51 -12.71 -7.68
CA GLU A 769 7.02 -11.99 -8.88
C GLU A 769 7.39 -10.50 -8.64
N ASN A 770 7.52 -10.06 -7.38
CA ASN A 770 7.88 -8.67 -7.07
C ASN A 770 9.38 -8.43 -7.23
N LYS A 771 9.76 -7.19 -7.55
CA LYS A 771 11.15 -6.71 -7.55
C LYS A 771 11.37 -5.79 -6.36
N ILE A 772 12.29 -6.18 -5.48
CA ILE A 772 12.58 -5.50 -4.21
C ILE A 772 14.06 -5.09 -4.23
N TYR A 773 14.35 -3.79 -4.37
CA TYR A 773 15.73 -3.35 -4.63
C TYR A 773 16.10 -1.99 -4.07
N GLN A 774 17.40 -1.74 -3.83
CA GLN A 774 17.96 -0.43 -3.43
C GLN A 774 17.36 0.22 -2.15
N ASN A 775 16.55 -0.50 -1.38
CA ASN A 775 16.02 -0.04 -0.09
C ASN A 775 17.18 0.20 0.90
N THR A 776 17.03 1.21 1.77
CA THR A 776 18.14 1.73 2.58
C THR A 776 18.44 0.90 3.81
N GLU A 777 17.41 0.38 4.48
CA GLU A 777 17.54 -0.68 5.48
C GLU A 777 17.40 -2.04 4.79
N HIS A 778 16.40 -2.84 5.19
CA HIS A 778 16.22 -4.19 4.67
C HIS A 778 15.31 -4.22 3.44
N GLY A 779 15.51 -5.21 2.57
CA GLY A 779 14.60 -5.46 1.44
C GLY A 779 13.22 -5.92 1.94
N CYS A 780 13.20 -6.94 2.79
CA CYS A 780 12.04 -7.39 3.53
C CYS A 780 12.41 -7.74 4.98
N TYR A 781 11.59 -7.29 5.93
CA TYR A 781 11.75 -7.48 7.36
C TYR A 781 10.54 -8.23 7.92
N ILE A 782 10.76 -9.35 8.62
CA ILE A 782 9.72 -10.24 9.13
C ILE A 782 9.97 -10.50 10.62
N ASP A 783 9.02 -10.10 11.47
CA ASP A 783 9.20 -10.08 12.92
C ASP A 783 7.89 -10.34 13.69
N LYS A 784 7.98 -10.55 15.00
CA LYS A 784 6.84 -10.67 15.94
C LYS A 784 5.78 -11.69 15.50
N GLY A 785 6.18 -12.94 15.29
CA GLY A 785 5.29 -14.05 14.95
C GLY A 785 4.71 -14.03 13.54
N SER A 786 5.26 -13.24 12.62
CA SER A 786 4.72 -13.10 11.27
C SER A 786 5.09 -14.29 10.39
N HIS A 787 4.22 -14.67 9.45
CA HIS A 787 4.40 -15.88 8.64
C HIS A 787 3.93 -15.69 7.18
N PRO A 788 4.59 -14.82 6.39
CA PRO A 788 4.30 -14.65 4.98
C PRO A 788 4.82 -15.81 4.12
N ARG A 789 4.24 -15.96 2.92
CA ARG A 789 4.75 -16.79 1.82
C ARG A 789 5.40 -15.89 0.77
N ILE A 790 6.71 -16.00 0.58
CA ILE A 790 7.49 -15.18 -0.35
C ILE A 790 8.04 -16.10 -1.43
N ILE A 791 7.45 -16.05 -2.63
CA ILE A 791 7.68 -17.04 -3.69
C ILE A 791 8.08 -16.35 -5.01
N SER A 792 9.19 -16.76 -5.61
CA SER A 792 9.61 -16.26 -6.94
C SER A 792 9.71 -14.73 -7.06
N ASN A 793 10.32 -14.06 -6.08
CA ASN A 793 10.62 -12.61 -6.11
C ASN A 793 12.11 -12.38 -6.38
N ASP A 794 12.45 -11.20 -6.92
CA ASP A 794 13.82 -10.74 -7.10
C ASP A 794 14.21 -9.73 -6.00
N PHE A 795 15.25 -10.05 -5.23
CA PHE A 795 15.89 -9.19 -4.24
C PHE A 795 17.27 -8.76 -4.76
N GLU A 796 17.43 -7.47 -5.09
CA GLU A 796 18.65 -6.98 -5.74
C GLU A 796 19.17 -5.68 -5.11
N HIS A 797 20.49 -5.55 -4.96
CA HIS A 797 21.13 -4.30 -4.53
C HIS A 797 20.57 -3.69 -3.22
N CYS A 798 20.06 -4.49 -2.29
CA CYS A 798 19.70 -4.03 -0.95
C CYS A 798 20.95 -3.51 -0.22
N LYS A 799 20.83 -2.37 0.49
CA LYS A 799 21.98 -1.71 1.12
C LYS A 799 22.43 -2.40 2.40
N SER A 800 21.48 -2.87 3.22
CA SER A 800 21.71 -3.80 4.33
C SER A 800 21.16 -5.18 3.96
N ILE A 801 20.64 -5.94 4.93
CA ILE A 801 20.15 -7.31 4.75
C ILE A 801 19.00 -7.35 3.73
N SER A 802 19.01 -8.29 2.79
CA SER A 802 17.96 -8.33 1.76
C SER A 802 16.65 -8.93 2.27
N LEU A 803 16.72 -9.96 3.10
CA LEU A 803 15.59 -10.52 3.83
C LEU A 803 16.02 -10.87 5.27
N LEU A 804 15.41 -10.22 6.27
CA LEU A 804 15.64 -10.46 7.70
C LEU A 804 14.41 -11.15 8.32
N VAL A 805 14.64 -12.27 8.99
CA VAL A 805 13.65 -13.06 9.75
C VAL A 805 14.05 -13.08 11.23
N ARG A 806 13.13 -12.68 12.12
CA ARG A 806 13.37 -12.51 13.55
C ARG A 806 12.16 -12.90 14.41
N ASP A 807 12.37 -13.12 15.71
CA ASP A 807 11.41 -13.56 16.75
C ASP A 807 11.03 -15.04 16.71
N GLN A 808 10.99 -15.67 17.88
CA GLN A 808 10.77 -17.10 18.08
C GLN A 808 9.46 -17.65 17.47
N SER A 809 8.45 -16.79 17.28
CA SER A 809 7.14 -17.21 16.75
C SER A 809 7.06 -17.07 15.23
N THR A 810 8.06 -16.44 14.60
CA THR A 810 8.09 -16.15 13.16
C THR A 810 8.46 -17.40 12.37
N CYS A 811 7.69 -17.69 11.32
CA CYS A 811 7.83 -18.91 10.53
C CYS A 811 7.44 -18.75 9.04
N PRO A 812 8.13 -17.87 8.27
CA PRO A 812 7.88 -17.68 6.85
C PRO A 812 8.20 -18.91 5.99
N VAL A 813 7.59 -18.95 4.81
CA VAL A 813 7.98 -19.85 3.70
C VAL A 813 8.55 -19.00 2.57
N ILE A 814 9.83 -19.18 2.29
CA ILE A 814 10.62 -18.41 1.33
C ILE A 814 11.14 -19.37 0.26
N MET A 815 10.56 -19.33 -0.94
CA MET A 815 10.78 -20.34 -1.97
C MET A 815 11.05 -19.75 -3.36
N LYS A 816 12.01 -20.31 -4.11
CA LYS A 816 12.28 -19.94 -5.52
C LYS A 816 12.64 -18.45 -5.75
N ASN A 817 13.04 -17.73 -4.70
CA ASN A 817 13.43 -16.32 -4.82
C ASN A 817 14.87 -16.18 -5.30
N ASN A 818 15.17 -15.08 -5.99
CA ASN A 818 16.51 -14.74 -6.44
C ASN A 818 17.08 -13.62 -5.58
N PHE A 819 18.28 -13.83 -5.04
CA PHE A 819 19.05 -12.84 -4.30
C PHE A 819 20.31 -12.51 -5.11
N LYS A 820 20.40 -11.31 -5.68
CA LYS A 820 21.49 -10.94 -6.61
C LYS A 820 22.18 -9.64 -6.19
N LYS A 821 23.52 -9.62 -6.16
CA LYS A 821 24.31 -8.39 -6.01
C LYS A 821 23.94 -7.53 -4.79
N ASN A 822 23.56 -8.16 -3.69
CA ASN A 822 23.23 -7.49 -2.43
C ASN A 822 24.50 -7.07 -1.70
N ASN A 823 24.47 -5.92 -1.03
CA ASN A 823 25.69 -5.28 -0.52
C ASN A 823 26.22 -5.92 0.77
N ASP A 824 25.37 -6.64 1.48
CA ASP A 824 25.63 -7.30 2.77
C ASP A 824 25.01 -8.71 2.75
N ILE A 825 24.56 -9.22 3.90
CA ILE A 825 23.88 -10.51 4.02
C ILE A 825 22.61 -10.57 3.14
N SER A 826 22.44 -11.61 2.33
CA SER A 826 21.22 -11.77 1.53
C SER A 826 20.04 -12.29 2.36
N LEU A 827 20.25 -13.29 3.22
CA LEU A 827 19.25 -13.81 4.15
C LEU A 827 19.82 -13.91 5.57
N LEU A 828 19.23 -13.22 6.54
CA LEU A 828 19.53 -13.39 7.98
C LEU A 828 18.32 -14.01 8.69
N ILE A 829 18.56 -15.05 9.48
CA ILE A 829 17.58 -15.68 10.38
C ILE A 829 18.15 -15.59 11.79
N THR A 830 17.47 -14.89 12.70
CA THR A 830 18.00 -14.60 14.05
C THR A 830 16.93 -14.63 15.14
N ASP A 831 17.37 -14.58 16.38
CA ASP A 831 16.57 -14.42 17.60
C ASP A 831 15.47 -15.47 17.72
N HIS A 832 15.90 -16.73 17.71
CA HIS A 832 15.07 -17.94 17.79
C HIS A 832 14.05 -18.15 16.66
N ALA A 833 14.03 -17.30 15.63
CA ALA A 833 13.12 -17.45 14.50
C ALA A 833 13.28 -18.79 13.78
N ASN A 834 12.22 -19.23 13.11
CA ASN A 834 12.20 -20.43 12.30
C ASN A 834 11.77 -20.09 10.86
N GLY A 835 11.82 -21.06 9.94
CA GLY A 835 11.31 -20.86 8.59
C GLY A 835 11.71 -21.96 7.61
N THR A 836 11.08 -21.95 6.46
CA THR A 836 11.34 -22.88 5.35
C THR A 836 11.91 -22.11 4.17
N PHE A 837 13.15 -22.41 3.78
CA PHE A 837 13.93 -21.68 2.78
C PHE A 837 14.35 -22.65 1.68
N VAL A 838 13.56 -22.73 0.62
CA VAL A 838 13.61 -23.83 -0.37
C VAL A 838 13.86 -23.32 -1.80
N GLU A 839 14.79 -23.92 -2.53
CA GLU A 839 15.02 -23.66 -3.97
C GLU A 839 15.32 -22.17 -4.30
N ASN A 840 15.79 -21.38 -3.34
CA ASN A 840 16.21 -20.00 -3.58
C ASN A 840 17.62 -19.97 -4.19
N THR A 841 17.90 -18.91 -4.96
CA THR A 841 19.15 -18.74 -5.68
C THR A 841 19.87 -17.48 -5.20
N PHE A 842 21.11 -17.62 -4.73
CA PHE A 842 21.96 -16.56 -4.21
C PHE A 842 23.20 -16.42 -5.10
N ILE A 843 23.39 -15.24 -5.71
CA ILE A 843 24.42 -15.01 -6.73
C ILE A 843 25.10 -13.65 -6.52
N LYS A 844 26.43 -13.62 -6.48
CA LYS A 844 27.26 -12.40 -6.56
C LYS A 844 26.95 -11.36 -5.47
N GLY A 845 26.49 -11.76 -4.28
CA GLY A 845 26.39 -10.85 -3.13
C GLY A 845 27.78 -10.44 -2.65
N ASN A 846 27.92 -9.24 -2.07
CA ASN A 846 29.18 -8.78 -1.47
C ASN A 846 29.38 -9.36 -0.06
N GLY A 847 28.29 -9.60 0.67
CA GLY A 847 28.28 -10.28 1.96
C GLY A 847 28.01 -11.79 1.87
N SER A 848 27.71 -12.40 3.01
CA SER A 848 27.33 -13.81 3.10
C SER A 848 25.96 -14.08 2.46
N ALA A 849 25.76 -15.26 1.88
CA ALA A 849 24.47 -15.58 1.24
C ALA A 849 23.38 -15.83 2.29
N ILE A 850 23.68 -16.67 3.27
CA ILE A 850 22.77 -17.00 4.38
C ILE A 850 23.53 -16.91 5.70
N CYS A 851 22.91 -16.29 6.70
CA CYS A 851 23.40 -16.23 8.07
C CYS A 851 22.29 -16.70 9.02
N VAL A 852 22.64 -17.54 10.00
CA VAL A 852 21.71 -18.10 10.99
C VAL A 852 22.31 -17.95 12.39
N THR A 853 21.68 -17.13 13.24
CA THR A 853 22.28 -16.66 14.49
C THR A 853 21.33 -16.73 15.69
N ASN A 854 21.83 -16.48 16.90
CA ASN A 854 21.03 -16.22 18.12
C ASN A 854 19.91 -17.26 18.37
N GLY A 855 20.28 -18.54 18.42
CA GLY A 855 19.37 -19.65 18.70
C GLY A 855 18.32 -19.91 17.62
N ALA A 856 18.45 -19.31 16.43
CA ALA A 856 17.52 -19.52 15.33
C ALA A 856 17.54 -20.96 14.80
N HIS A 857 16.40 -21.31 14.22
CA HIS A 857 16.15 -22.54 13.50
C HIS A 857 15.86 -22.21 12.03
N GLY A 858 16.03 -23.18 11.15
CA GLY A 858 15.71 -22.97 9.74
C GLY A 858 15.89 -24.24 8.92
N GLN A 859 14.95 -24.47 8.02
CA GLN A 859 15.03 -25.55 7.03
C GLN A 859 15.55 -24.94 5.72
N ILE A 860 16.87 -24.97 5.54
CA ILE A 860 17.56 -24.42 4.37
C ILE A 860 17.79 -25.57 3.40
N ARG A 861 16.91 -25.72 2.40
CA ARG A 861 16.92 -26.87 1.49
C ARG A 861 16.99 -26.55 0.01
N LYS A 862 17.71 -27.36 -0.76
CA LYS A 862 17.75 -27.28 -2.25
C LYS A 862 18.15 -25.89 -2.81
N ASN A 863 18.74 -25.00 -2.01
CA ASN A 863 19.13 -23.67 -2.47
C ASN A 863 20.42 -23.72 -3.29
N ILE A 864 20.60 -22.77 -4.20
CA ILE A 864 21.78 -22.62 -5.04
C ILE A 864 22.53 -21.37 -4.60
N ILE A 865 23.79 -21.50 -4.21
CA ILE A 865 24.65 -20.38 -3.80
C ILE A 865 25.89 -20.35 -4.69
N LYS A 866 26.19 -19.20 -5.31
CA LYS A 866 27.30 -19.04 -6.28
C LYS A 866 28.02 -17.70 -6.12
N GLU A 867 29.34 -17.74 -6.27
CA GLU A 867 30.17 -16.54 -6.42
C GLU A 867 30.02 -15.54 -5.25
N HIS A 868 30.09 -16.02 -4.00
CA HIS A 868 30.13 -15.15 -2.81
C HIS A 868 31.59 -14.93 -2.36
N PRO A 869 32.04 -13.67 -2.17
CA PRO A 869 33.41 -13.33 -1.81
C PRO A 869 33.71 -13.57 -0.32
N GLN A 870 32.66 -13.67 0.50
CA GLN A 870 32.71 -14.06 1.90
C GLN A 870 32.21 -15.50 2.09
N THR A 871 32.03 -15.91 3.34
CA THR A 871 31.47 -17.21 3.70
C THR A 871 30.08 -17.38 3.11
N SER A 872 29.79 -18.54 2.50
CA SER A 872 28.51 -18.72 1.81
C SER A 872 27.34 -18.93 2.79
N ILE A 873 27.52 -19.79 3.81
CA ILE A 873 26.57 -19.95 4.93
C ILE A 873 27.32 -19.79 6.27
N ILE A 874 26.85 -18.88 7.11
CA ILE A 874 27.32 -18.68 8.49
C ILE A 874 26.27 -19.20 9.48
N ILE A 875 26.71 -19.96 10.49
CA ILE A 875 25.90 -20.43 11.62
C ILE A 875 26.59 -20.07 12.93
N GLU A 876 25.95 -19.27 13.78
CA GLU A 876 26.50 -18.83 15.08
C GLU A 876 25.50 -19.02 16.21
N ASN A 877 25.81 -19.93 17.14
CA ASN A 877 24.94 -20.33 18.25
C ASN A 877 23.50 -20.63 17.80
N ALA A 878 23.35 -21.43 16.73
CA ALA A 878 22.06 -21.71 16.09
C ALA A 878 21.94 -23.19 15.67
N SER A 879 20.72 -23.63 15.37
CA SER A 879 20.41 -25.04 15.04
C SER A 879 19.61 -25.20 13.73
N PRO A 880 20.14 -24.78 12.57
CA PRO A 880 19.49 -25.02 11.28
C PRO A 880 19.73 -26.44 10.75
N ARG A 881 18.82 -26.87 9.87
CA ARG A 881 18.99 -28.02 8.98
C ARG A 881 19.30 -27.52 7.58
N ILE A 882 20.52 -27.80 7.12
CA ILE A 882 21.06 -27.38 5.83
C ILE A 882 21.18 -28.64 4.97
N GLU A 883 20.28 -28.78 4.00
CA GLU A 883 20.08 -30.05 3.31
C GLU A 883 19.93 -29.93 1.78
N GLN A 884 20.67 -30.74 1.01
CA GLN A 884 20.56 -30.79 -0.46
C GLN A 884 20.86 -29.46 -1.18
N ASN A 885 21.55 -28.50 -0.54
CA ASN A 885 21.95 -27.24 -1.16
C ASN A 885 23.17 -27.44 -2.07
N GLN A 886 23.31 -26.59 -3.08
CA GLN A 886 24.44 -26.58 -4.00
C GLN A 886 25.23 -25.28 -3.84
N ILE A 887 26.48 -25.37 -3.38
CA ILE A 887 27.35 -24.22 -3.10
C ILE A 887 28.57 -24.29 -4.02
N PHE A 888 28.80 -23.22 -4.78
CA PHE A 888 29.88 -23.11 -5.75
C PHE A 888 30.70 -21.82 -5.54
N ASP A 889 32.02 -21.94 -5.73
CA ASP A 889 32.95 -20.80 -5.84
C ASP A 889 32.90 -19.88 -4.60
N SER A 890 33.14 -20.46 -3.43
CA SER A 890 33.22 -19.75 -2.15
C SER A 890 34.66 -19.26 -1.89
N ASN A 891 34.86 -17.93 -1.86
CA ASN A 891 36.20 -17.33 -1.73
C ASN A 891 36.83 -17.45 -0.33
N THR A 892 36.07 -17.87 0.70
CA THR A 892 36.59 -18.21 2.03
C THR A 892 36.18 -19.63 2.41
N VAL A 893 35.03 -19.79 3.06
CA VAL A 893 34.46 -21.05 3.54
C VAL A 893 33.06 -21.20 2.96
N ALA A 894 32.67 -22.41 2.53
CA ALA A 894 31.30 -22.61 2.04
C ALA A 894 30.28 -22.67 3.19
N ILE A 895 30.54 -23.46 4.24
CA ILE A 895 29.71 -23.49 5.46
C ILE A 895 30.59 -23.34 6.71
N TYR A 896 30.34 -22.31 7.52
CA TYR A 896 31.04 -22.04 8.78
C TYR A 896 30.09 -22.20 9.97
N VAL A 897 30.52 -22.95 11.00
CA VAL A 897 29.74 -23.21 12.22
C VAL A 897 30.53 -22.78 13.46
N ASN A 898 29.92 -21.95 14.30
CA ASN A 898 30.44 -21.55 15.61
C ASN A 898 29.34 -21.66 16.68
N ASN A 899 29.19 -22.86 17.25
CA ASN A 899 28.16 -23.21 18.22
C ASN A 899 28.79 -23.46 19.60
N ASP A 900 29.03 -22.40 20.36
CA ASP A 900 29.58 -22.46 21.72
C ASP A 900 28.51 -22.84 22.77
N ALA A 901 27.25 -22.52 22.51
CA ALA A 901 26.12 -22.86 23.38
C ALA A 901 25.80 -24.38 23.33
N GLU A 902 25.78 -25.04 24.49
CA GLU A 902 25.73 -26.51 24.61
C GLU A 902 24.50 -27.19 23.97
N ASN A 903 23.41 -26.43 23.73
CA ASN A 903 22.17 -26.91 23.12
C ASN A 903 22.10 -26.70 21.58
N CYS A 904 23.12 -26.10 20.95
CA CYS A 904 23.10 -25.85 19.51
C CYS A 904 23.59 -27.06 18.71
N GLN A 905 22.80 -27.54 17.75
CA GLN A 905 23.17 -28.64 16.87
C GLN A 905 22.70 -28.40 15.43
N THR A 906 23.65 -28.10 14.56
CA THR A 906 23.47 -28.02 13.12
C THR A 906 23.40 -29.42 12.50
N LYS A 907 22.59 -29.56 11.45
CA LYS A 907 22.59 -30.75 10.58
C LYS A 907 22.90 -30.33 9.15
N ILE A 908 24.06 -30.73 8.64
CA ILE A 908 24.55 -30.45 7.29
C ILE A 908 24.49 -31.77 6.50
N ILE A 909 23.48 -31.94 5.64
CA ILE A 909 23.12 -33.23 5.03
C ILE A 909 23.03 -33.14 3.51
N GLU A 910 23.65 -34.06 2.76
CA GLU A 910 23.45 -34.19 1.30
C GLU A 910 23.75 -32.94 0.46
N ASN A 911 24.51 -31.96 1.00
CA ASN A 911 24.86 -30.75 0.27
C ASN A 911 26.00 -31.04 -0.73
N LYS A 912 25.94 -30.40 -1.89
CA LYS A 912 27.01 -30.43 -2.90
C LYS A 912 27.83 -29.15 -2.79
N ILE A 913 29.08 -29.28 -2.35
CA ILE A 913 30.01 -28.16 -2.20
C ILE A 913 31.16 -28.35 -3.19
N HIS A 914 31.34 -27.37 -4.07
CA HIS A 914 32.33 -27.41 -5.13
C HIS A 914 33.16 -26.12 -5.13
N HIS A 915 34.48 -26.26 -5.10
CA HIS A 915 35.43 -25.15 -5.17
C HIS A 915 35.27 -24.13 -4.02
N SER A 916 35.95 -24.39 -2.90
CA SER A 916 36.09 -23.46 -1.78
C SER A 916 37.57 -23.15 -1.51
N VAL A 917 37.91 -21.89 -1.20
CA VAL A 917 39.31 -21.45 -1.09
C VAL A 917 39.99 -21.91 0.21
N ASN A 918 39.35 -21.81 1.38
CA ASN A 918 39.93 -22.21 2.67
C ASN A 918 39.37 -23.56 3.21
N ALA A 919 38.05 -23.73 3.21
CA ALA A 919 37.42 -24.98 3.60
C ALA A 919 36.04 -25.11 2.93
N ALA A 920 35.59 -26.33 2.61
CA ALA A 920 34.19 -26.52 2.23
C ALA A 920 33.28 -26.45 3.47
N ILE A 921 33.67 -27.11 4.57
CA ILE A 921 32.98 -26.98 5.86
C ILE A 921 34.02 -26.68 6.94
N GLU A 922 33.78 -25.65 7.75
CA GLU A 922 34.58 -25.33 8.93
C GLU A 922 33.68 -25.34 10.17
N ILE A 923 34.05 -26.14 11.17
CA ILE A 923 33.42 -26.14 12.49
C ILE A 923 34.43 -25.59 13.49
N ASN A 924 34.16 -24.41 14.03
CA ASN A 924 34.96 -23.82 15.09
C ASN A 924 34.57 -24.37 16.46
N SER A 925 33.29 -24.50 16.75
CA SER A 925 32.75 -25.15 17.94
C SER A 925 31.38 -25.77 17.66
N GLY A 926 31.04 -26.83 18.41
CA GLY A 926 29.76 -27.52 18.30
C GLY A 926 29.83 -29.06 18.27
N ASN A 927 28.66 -29.69 18.34
CA ASN A 927 28.45 -31.14 18.27
C ASN A 927 27.57 -31.51 17.05
N ASP A 928 27.87 -30.87 15.92
CA ASP A 928 27.07 -30.90 14.70
C ASP A 928 27.17 -32.23 13.94
N THR A 929 26.21 -32.48 13.05
CA THR A 929 26.20 -33.66 12.18
C THR A 929 26.45 -33.26 10.73
N ILE A 930 27.54 -33.75 10.15
CA ILE A 930 27.90 -33.63 8.73
C ILE A 930 27.71 -35.00 8.08
N GLU A 931 26.67 -35.18 7.27
CA GLU A 931 26.25 -36.49 6.75
C GLU A 931 25.98 -36.49 5.24
N ARG A 932 26.51 -37.49 4.50
CA ARG A 932 26.26 -37.68 3.05
C ARG A 932 26.54 -36.47 2.13
N ASN A 933 27.36 -35.51 2.54
CA ASN A 933 27.70 -34.35 1.70
C ASN A 933 28.73 -34.74 0.62
N PHE A 934 28.65 -34.07 -0.53
CA PHE A 934 29.55 -34.23 -1.67
C PHE A 934 30.46 -33.02 -1.77
N ILE A 935 31.71 -33.16 -1.36
CA ILE A 935 32.70 -32.08 -1.28
C ILE A 935 33.78 -32.32 -2.33
N SER A 936 34.04 -31.32 -3.18
CA SER A 936 35.03 -31.45 -4.25
C SER A 936 35.78 -30.16 -4.60
N PHE A 937 37.02 -30.32 -5.06
CA PHE A 937 37.86 -29.25 -5.63
C PHE A 937 38.16 -28.05 -4.70
N SER A 938 38.11 -28.21 -3.39
CA SER A 938 38.55 -27.16 -2.46
C SER A 938 40.06 -26.92 -2.60
N HIS A 939 40.46 -25.65 -2.76
CA HIS A 939 41.86 -25.24 -2.70
C HIS A 939 42.42 -25.41 -1.27
N GLY A 940 41.54 -25.29 -0.28
CA GLY A 940 41.85 -25.54 1.11
C GLY A 940 41.53 -26.96 1.55
N PHE A 941 40.92 -27.08 2.72
CA PHE A 941 40.47 -28.36 3.29
C PHE A 941 39.10 -28.79 2.73
N GLY A 942 38.79 -30.08 2.84
CA GLY A 942 37.40 -30.54 2.71
C GLY A 942 36.60 -30.11 3.94
N ILE A 943 36.85 -30.78 5.07
CA ILE A 943 36.27 -30.44 6.38
C ILE A 943 37.39 -30.03 7.34
N LEU A 944 37.24 -28.86 7.96
CA LEU A 944 38.15 -28.31 8.97
C LEU A 944 37.45 -28.28 10.33
N ILE A 945 38.07 -28.88 11.35
CA ILE A 945 37.53 -28.97 12.71
C ILE A 945 38.48 -28.27 13.67
N LEU A 946 38.03 -27.20 14.32
CA LEU A 946 38.80 -26.37 15.25
C LEU A 946 38.22 -26.45 16.68
N GLY A 947 38.75 -25.62 17.58
CA GLY A 947 38.16 -25.32 18.90
C GLY A 947 38.24 -26.38 20.01
N LYS A 948 37.78 -25.98 21.19
CA LYS A 948 37.65 -26.81 22.40
C LYS A 948 36.23 -27.35 22.51
N LYS A 949 36.06 -28.58 23.01
CA LYS A 949 34.77 -29.30 23.12
C LYS A 949 34.08 -29.58 21.76
N THR A 950 34.76 -29.45 20.63
CA THR A 950 34.20 -29.67 19.29
C THR A 950 34.19 -31.17 18.96
N ASN A 951 33.01 -31.82 18.98
CA ASN A 951 32.87 -33.28 18.80
C ASN A 951 31.86 -33.65 17.68
N PRO A 952 32.03 -33.14 16.45
CA PRO A 952 31.08 -33.38 15.38
C PRO A 952 31.07 -34.85 14.90
N ARG A 953 29.94 -35.26 14.35
CA ARG A 953 29.77 -36.56 13.69
C ARG A 953 29.88 -36.36 12.17
N ILE A 954 30.89 -36.98 11.56
CA ILE A 954 31.19 -36.88 10.13
C ILE A 954 30.96 -38.25 9.50
N ILE A 955 29.82 -38.42 8.83
CA ILE A 955 29.24 -39.71 8.46
C ILE A 955 29.02 -39.80 6.94
N MET A 956 29.56 -40.84 6.28
CA MET A 956 29.22 -41.18 4.89
C MET A 956 29.38 -40.04 3.86
N ASN A 957 30.25 -39.06 4.11
CA ASN A 957 30.50 -37.97 3.17
C ASN A 957 31.44 -38.44 2.05
N GLU A 958 31.23 -37.93 0.85
CA GLU A 958 32.15 -38.10 -0.27
C GLU A 958 33.01 -36.84 -0.42
N ILE A 959 34.34 -36.99 -0.33
CA ILE A 959 35.28 -35.88 -0.27
C ILE A 959 36.42 -36.13 -1.25
N SER A 960 36.53 -35.35 -2.33
CA SER A 960 37.52 -35.60 -3.39
C SER A 960 38.25 -34.37 -3.91
N GLN A 961 39.42 -34.60 -4.52
CA GLN A 961 40.13 -33.59 -5.35
C GLN A 961 40.49 -32.26 -4.63
N ASN A 962 40.54 -32.27 -3.30
CA ASN A 962 40.96 -31.13 -2.49
C ASN A 962 42.49 -31.00 -2.48
N LYS A 963 43.01 -29.77 -2.41
CA LYS A 963 44.47 -29.54 -2.41
C LYS A 963 45.12 -29.72 -1.05
N ARG A 964 44.44 -29.39 0.06
CA ARG A 964 44.90 -29.71 1.43
C ARG A 964 44.24 -30.99 1.92
N ALA A 965 44.29 -31.26 3.22
CA ALA A 965 43.71 -32.47 3.79
C ALA A 965 42.21 -32.56 3.53
N ALA A 966 41.68 -33.75 3.23
CA ALA A 966 40.25 -33.91 3.02
C ALA A 966 39.45 -33.71 4.32
N ILE A 967 40.00 -34.17 5.46
CA ILE A 967 39.55 -33.77 6.80
C ILE A 967 40.77 -33.38 7.65
N LEU A 968 40.70 -32.25 8.38
CA LEU A 968 41.69 -31.86 9.39
C LEU A 968 41.05 -31.82 10.78
N ILE A 969 41.58 -32.63 11.71
CA ILE A 969 41.27 -32.59 13.14
C ILE A 969 42.31 -31.73 13.86
N ASN A 970 41.90 -30.58 14.40
CA ASN A 970 42.78 -29.68 15.15
C ASN A 970 42.82 -30.03 16.65
N LYS A 971 43.66 -29.31 17.39
CA LYS A 971 43.90 -29.48 18.82
C LYS A 971 42.62 -29.25 19.63
N PHE A 972 42.35 -30.14 20.59
CA PHE A 972 41.18 -30.17 21.49
C PHE A 972 39.84 -30.64 20.90
N SER A 973 39.76 -30.97 19.61
CA SER A 973 38.58 -31.57 18.98
C SER A 973 38.54 -33.10 19.20
N ASP A 974 37.35 -33.70 19.35
CA ASP A 974 37.13 -35.16 19.56
C ASP A 974 36.06 -35.72 18.59
N PRO A 975 36.22 -35.59 17.26
CA PRO A 975 35.18 -35.93 16.29
C PRO A 975 35.02 -37.45 16.08
N TYR A 976 33.84 -37.86 15.63
CA TYR A 976 33.59 -39.23 15.17
C TYR A 976 33.44 -39.27 13.65
N ILE A 977 34.42 -39.88 12.97
CA ILE A 977 34.56 -39.89 11.51
C ILE A 977 34.35 -41.32 11.01
N ILE A 978 33.19 -41.60 10.42
CA ILE A 978 32.78 -42.96 10.03
C ILE A 978 32.20 -43.07 8.62
N GLY A 979 32.61 -44.09 7.87
CA GLY A 979 31.99 -44.46 6.59
C GLY A 979 32.25 -43.51 5.43
N ASN A 980 33.13 -42.52 5.57
CA ASN A 980 33.38 -41.50 4.55
C ASN A 980 34.22 -42.07 3.40
N HIS A 981 33.99 -41.56 2.19
CA HIS A 981 34.70 -41.92 0.96
C HIS A 981 35.60 -40.75 0.54
N ILE A 982 36.92 -40.92 0.67
CA ILE A 982 37.91 -39.85 0.52
C ILE A 982 38.90 -40.21 -0.60
N PHE A 983 38.92 -39.49 -1.71
CA PHE A 983 39.75 -39.90 -2.85
C PHE A 983 40.30 -38.80 -3.76
N ARG A 984 41.42 -39.09 -4.44
CA ARG A 984 42.05 -38.22 -5.46
C ARG A 984 42.38 -36.79 -4.99
N GLY A 985 42.54 -36.57 -3.68
CA GLY A 985 43.06 -35.32 -3.14
C GLY A 985 44.57 -35.19 -3.32
N LYS A 986 45.09 -33.96 -3.37
CA LYS A 986 46.54 -33.70 -3.36
C LYS A 986 47.11 -33.72 -1.95
N GLY A 987 46.32 -33.29 -0.96
CA GLY A 987 46.68 -33.42 0.44
C GLY A 987 46.43 -34.84 0.98
N PRO A 988 46.78 -35.10 2.24
CA PRO A 988 46.45 -36.36 2.90
C PRO A 988 44.93 -36.54 3.06
N GLY A 989 44.45 -37.77 3.09
CA GLY A 989 43.03 -38.06 3.35
C GLY A 989 42.55 -37.46 4.68
N ILE A 990 43.14 -37.88 5.79
CA ILE A 990 42.81 -37.34 7.13
C ILE A 990 44.08 -36.90 7.86
N SER A 991 44.12 -35.63 8.28
CA SER A 991 45.16 -35.07 9.12
C SER A 991 44.70 -34.92 10.57
N SER A 992 45.58 -35.21 11.54
CA SER A 992 45.29 -35.01 12.96
C SER A 992 46.51 -34.47 13.72
N VAL A 993 46.34 -33.31 14.36
CA VAL A 993 47.46 -32.54 14.94
C VAL A 993 47.73 -32.85 16.42
N LYS A 994 48.82 -32.30 16.98
CA LYS A 994 49.17 -32.41 18.40
C LYS A 994 48.01 -31.98 19.30
N GLY A 995 47.52 -32.90 20.15
CA GLY A 995 46.41 -32.67 21.07
C GLY A 995 45.00 -32.79 20.49
N ALA A 996 44.88 -33.20 19.22
CA ALA A 996 43.62 -33.69 18.65
C ALA A 996 43.26 -35.05 19.27
N LYS A 997 41.96 -35.39 19.29
CA LYS A 997 41.44 -36.71 19.64
C LYS A 997 40.58 -37.23 18.48
N GLY A 998 39.45 -37.87 18.75
CA GLY A 998 38.52 -38.41 17.77
C GLY A 998 38.71 -39.90 17.49
N LYS A 999 37.69 -40.48 16.84
CA LYS A 999 37.66 -41.88 16.40
C LYS A 999 37.38 -41.95 14.90
N VAL A 1000 38.22 -42.66 14.16
CA VAL A 1000 38.19 -42.74 12.69
C VAL A 1000 38.09 -44.20 12.26
N GLU A 1001 36.93 -44.62 11.76
CA GLU A 1001 36.69 -46.01 11.37
C GLU A 1001 35.79 -46.21 10.15
N GLN A 1002 35.94 -47.33 9.45
CA GLN A 1002 35.14 -47.72 8.27
C GLN A 1002 35.19 -46.73 7.09
N ASN A 1003 36.17 -45.82 7.06
CA ASN A 1003 36.36 -44.90 5.95
C ASN A 1003 37.13 -45.59 4.80
N ARG A 1004 36.83 -45.21 3.56
CA ARG A 1004 37.53 -45.63 2.33
C ARG A 1004 38.40 -44.46 1.87
N ILE A 1005 39.72 -44.58 1.98
CA ILE A 1005 40.67 -43.50 1.67
C ILE A 1005 41.58 -43.97 0.53
N LEU A 1006 41.38 -43.43 -0.68
CA LEU A 1006 41.89 -44.02 -1.93
C LEU A 1006 42.63 -43.00 -2.81
N ASN A 1007 43.84 -43.31 -3.29
CA ASN A 1007 44.58 -42.52 -4.28
C ASN A 1007 44.75 -41.02 -3.92
N ASN A 1008 45.10 -40.69 -2.68
CA ASN A 1008 45.40 -39.30 -2.28
C ASN A 1008 46.93 -39.07 -2.32
N GLU A 1009 47.42 -38.05 -3.03
CA GLU A 1009 48.86 -37.82 -3.26
C GLU A 1009 49.63 -37.63 -1.94
N GLY A 1010 49.02 -36.95 -0.96
CA GLY A 1010 49.57 -36.77 0.39
C GLY A 1010 49.43 -37.98 1.33
N GLY A 1011 49.00 -39.13 0.82
CA GLY A 1011 48.76 -40.36 1.59
C GLY A 1011 47.41 -40.42 2.31
N ALA A 1012 47.10 -41.55 2.94
CA ALA A 1012 45.80 -41.73 3.58
C ALA A 1012 45.65 -40.97 4.92
N PHE A 1013 46.71 -40.94 5.73
CA PHE A 1013 46.73 -40.33 7.06
C PHE A 1013 47.99 -39.49 7.28
N ASN A 1014 47.84 -38.35 7.95
CA ASN A 1014 48.95 -37.56 8.48
C ASN A 1014 48.72 -37.25 9.97
N ILE A 1015 49.38 -38.01 10.85
CA ILE A 1015 49.17 -37.96 12.30
C ILE A 1015 50.41 -37.35 12.97
N PHE A 1016 50.26 -36.14 13.52
CA PHE A 1016 51.37 -35.42 14.13
C PHE A 1016 51.67 -35.91 15.56
N PRO A 1017 52.93 -35.82 16.03
CA PRO A 1017 53.32 -36.20 17.39
C PRO A 1017 52.45 -35.58 18.48
N GLY A 1018 51.89 -36.42 19.35
CA GLY A 1018 51.00 -36.02 20.43
C GLY A 1018 49.52 -35.88 20.05
N SER A 1019 49.11 -36.26 18.84
CA SER A 1019 47.71 -36.62 18.57
C SER A 1019 47.29 -37.86 19.39
N LYS A 1020 46.01 -37.94 19.74
CA LYS A 1020 45.38 -39.09 20.41
C LYS A 1020 44.20 -39.68 19.60
N THR A 1021 44.09 -39.36 18.32
CA THR A 1021 43.06 -39.92 17.43
C THR A 1021 43.16 -41.43 17.34
N LYS A 1022 42.06 -42.14 17.56
CA LYS A 1022 41.95 -43.60 17.42
C LYS A 1022 41.58 -43.96 16.00
N ILE A 1023 42.42 -44.74 15.31
CA ILE A 1023 42.20 -45.21 13.94
C ILE A 1023 41.95 -46.72 13.98
N GLY A 1024 40.90 -47.21 13.31
CA GLY A 1024 40.65 -48.66 13.20
C GLY A 1024 39.70 -49.01 12.05
N LYS A 1025 39.83 -50.21 11.48
CA LYS A 1025 38.92 -50.74 10.43
C LYS A 1025 38.68 -49.78 9.24
N ASN A 1026 39.70 -49.09 8.73
CA ASN A 1026 39.61 -48.27 7.51
C ASN A 1026 40.20 -49.01 6.31
N LEU A 1027 39.66 -48.78 5.10
CA LEU A 1027 40.21 -49.29 3.84
C LEU A 1027 41.10 -48.22 3.22
N LEU A 1028 42.39 -48.52 3.05
CA LEU A 1028 43.40 -47.61 2.51
C LEU A 1028 43.96 -48.21 1.21
N TYR A 1029 44.06 -47.40 0.15
CA TYR A 1029 44.63 -47.80 -1.15
C TYR A 1029 45.38 -46.62 -1.78
#